data_AF-A0A6N9Q4Q4-F1
#
_entry.id   AF-A0A6N9Q4Q4-F1
#
_cell.length_a   1.000
_cell.length_b   1.000
_cell.length_c   1.000
_cell.angle_alpha   90.00
_cell.angle_beta   90.00
_cell.angle_gamma   90.00
#
_symmetry.space_group_name_H-M   'P 1'
#
loop_
_entity.id
_entity.type
_entity.pdbx_description
1 polymer ?
#
loop_
_entity_poly.entity_id
_entity_poly.type
_entity_poly.pdbx_seq_one_letter_code
_entity_poly.pdbx_strand_id
1 'polypeptide(L)'
;MNTIPSLFQTDLRNTAQIKEVEVKKFWKTYQLQEHKSKDILLTVTDDYNILAYSLYYGLHTNKKVEIVSPVLLEKKITSLLKRKSINTITLLGIYPAIQNKHLLMVQKVLYQHDFNIDFGFFIPKNSEELVHQLDKSLKCFNSNSTQNVLILNTSKGEFPKSAHLQTFSSETLNNNELKELVSNPLKTFNMISHGRDNEVLLNDSLLCGKHLDTSLEEFDHHKLPHCAHFGECFYSEELLIKATEVKADVVFLNTCLGFRIGEGNFDQNYLLSSSFLKGKTSALIASPFVKNGQSYENILFHYLLSSGESLGKITSLLNKSVLNNQNDFPQLFLYGDPILTFKEQDENVRHYAELTSLDHNIFTCEDTCFLSIEITNERIKKALLNKELDVFVSNQKKEVYYNIINLKNKVYIYIYSLYPLKTIELQLKPPLNITSIDQSIQLFENLNNYNINILKCKSLLNELKSLKKNFLNVSQSAAFCFYYKEKQESTIHKLKDLIQRCKELLLEYLLKVTKKQRFGFTESYWNNIDLICDYKTSTPCPYCKEPSLLIRGTGKVDYQFERNVIMCPVCGIVNDLPKNSSISVKIISEESLSVHSTHTVWVQVINHMPHSCTYLTGLEFVYGKGEGVEVFDRKQQVKCKPKQVKEVKFQVKLSPDTQINQHWLSAYVISNHGIYNAHKNIWINNLNQTQKSEER
;
A
#
# COMPACT_ATOMS: atom_id res chain seq x y z
N MET A 1 16.22 24.46 -35.71
CA MET A 1 17.28 25.39 -36.14
C MET A 1 18.52 24.55 -36.39
N ASN A 2 19.16 24.60 -37.56
CA ASN A 2 20.31 23.74 -37.84
C ASN A 2 21.66 24.44 -37.59
N THR A 3 21.66 25.71 -37.16
CA THR A 3 22.88 26.46 -36.82
C THR A 3 22.67 27.33 -35.58
N ILE A 4 23.55 27.18 -34.59
CA ILE A 4 23.62 28.05 -33.41
C ILE A 4 24.12 29.43 -33.88
N PRO A 5 23.42 30.54 -33.59
CA PRO A 5 23.84 31.87 -33.98
C PRO A 5 25.26 32.18 -33.47
N SER A 6 26.06 32.92 -34.24
CA SER A 6 27.44 33.27 -33.85
C SER A 6 27.53 33.91 -32.45
N LEU A 7 26.49 34.66 -32.06
CA LEU A 7 26.36 35.27 -30.73
C LEU A 7 26.42 34.25 -29.57
N PHE A 8 26.02 33.00 -29.80
CA PHE A 8 25.97 31.93 -28.82
C PHE A 8 26.92 30.76 -29.14
N GLN A 9 27.89 30.96 -30.04
CA GLN A 9 28.95 29.98 -30.32
C GLN A 9 30.11 30.03 -29.32
N THR A 10 30.08 30.96 -28.36
CA THR A 10 31.06 31.11 -27.28
C THR A 10 30.74 30.20 -26.09
N ASP A 11 31.66 30.04 -25.14
CA ASP A 11 31.40 29.35 -23.86
C ASP A 11 30.26 30.06 -23.08
N LEU A 12 29.43 29.30 -22.37
CA LEU A 12 28.40 29.78 -21.45
C LEU A 12 28.90 30.89 -20.51
N ARG A 13 30.16 30.82 -20.04
CA ARG A 13 30.76 31.88 -19.20
C ARG A 13 30.87 33.23 -19.90
N ASN A 14 31.16 33.22 -21.20
CA ASN A 14 31.28 34.44 -22.01
C ASN A 14 29.91 34.98 -22.45
N THR A 15 28.83 34.19 -22.29
CA THR A 15 27.45 34.63 -22.59
C THR A 15 27.01 35.80 -21.69
N ALA A 16 27.60 35.92 -20.49
CA ALA A 16 27.36 37.04 -19.56
C ALA A 16 27.86 38.40 -20.10
N GLN A 17 28.83 38.37 -21.01
CA GLN A 17 29.46 39.57 -21.56
C GLN A 17 28.72 40.11 -22.80
N ILE A 18 27.70 39.39 -23.28
CA ILE A 18 26.85 39.83 -24.39
C ILE A 18 26.07 41.07 -23.96
N LYS A 19 26.06 42.10 -24.80
CA LYS A 19 25.35 43.35 -24.48
C LYS A 19 23.84 43.06 -24.41
N GLU A 20 23.17 43.60 -23.40
CA GLU A 20 21.72 43.44 -23.19
C GLU A 20 20.90 43.75 -24.46
N VAL A 21 21.30 44.78 -25.21
CA VAL A 21 20.64 45.19 -26.46
C VAL A 21 20.66 44.05 -27.51
N GLU A 22 21.74 43.28 -27.58
CA GLU A 22 21.90 42.17 -28.51
C GLU A 22 21.02 40.98 -28.10
N VAL A 23 21.00 40.66 -26.80
CA VAL A 23 20.11 39.61 -26.25
C VAL A 23 18.64 39.97 -26.50
N LYS A 24 18.23 41.22 -26.24
CA LYS A 24 16.87 41.69 -26.51
C LYS A 24 16.51 41.64 -27.98
N LYS A 25 17.44 42.02 -28.87
CA LYS A 25 17.25 41.94 -30.32
C LYS A 25 17.07 40.49 -30.77
N PHE A 26 17.92 39.59 -30.30
CA PHE A 26 17.82 38.17 -30.61
C PHE A 26 16.53 37.56 -30.06
N TRP A 27 16.15 37.88 -28.82
CA TRP A 27 14.90 37.40 -28.21
C TRP A 27 13.66 37.78 -29.03
N LYS A 28 13.56 39.02 -29.49
CA LYS A 28 12.45 39.45 -30.37
C LYS A 28 12.38 38.61 -31.64
N THR A 29 13.53 38.33 -32.27
CA THR A 29 13.59 37.45 -33.45
C THR A 29 13.22 36.01 -33.10
N TYR A 30 13.70 35.49 -31.98
CA TYR A 30 13.41 34.14 -31.49
C TYR A 30 11.91 33.93 -31.24
N GLN A 31 11.21 34.94 -30.71
CA GLN A 31 9.77 34.88 -30.46
C GLN A 31 8.92 34.79 -31.74
N LEU A 32 9.41 35.37 -32.85
CA LEU A 32 8.71 35.34 -34.14
C LEU A 32 8.88 34.01 -34.89
N GLN A 33 9.81 33.17 -34.46
CA GLN A 33 10.09 31.90 -35.11
C GLN A 33 9.13 30.81 -34.64
N GLU A 34 8.75 29.92 -35.57
CA GLU A 34 7.98 28.74 -35.24
C GLU A 34 8.88 27.69 -34.57
N HIS A 35 8.57 27.35 -33.32
CA HIS A 35 9.30 26.35 -32.55
C HIS A 35 8.54 25.02 -32.57
N LYS A 36 9.12 24.01 -33.23
CA LYS A 36 8.55 22.65 -33.31
C LYS A 36 8.85 21.78 -32.08
N SER A 37 9.74 22.23 -31.20
CA SER A 37 10.12 21.47 -30.01
C SER A 37 8.94 21.31 -29.05
N LYS A 38 8.80 20.10 -28.50
CA LYS A 38 7.81 19.75 -27.48
C LYS A 38 8.35 19.92 -26.06
N ASP A 39 9.61 20.32 -25.95
CA ASP A 39 10.34 20.48 -24.70
C ASP A 39 10.49 21.96 -24.39
N ILE A 40 10.01 22.36 -23.21
CA ILE A 40 9.93 23.77 -22.83
C ILE A 40 10.99 24.06 -21.77
N LEU A 41 11.78 25.11 -21.99
CA LEU A 41 12.58 25.76 -20.95
C LEU A 41 11.81 26.99 -20.46
N LEU A 42 11.11 26.83 -19.32
CA LEU A 42 10.34 27.90 -18.71
C LEU A 42 11.25 28.70 -17.77
N THR A 43 11.58 29.92 -18.17
CA THR A 43 12.50 30.80 -17.42
C THR A 43 11.72 31.82 -16.60
N VAL A 44 12.00 31.89 -15.30
CA VAL A 44 11.46 32.87 -14.36
C VAL A 44 12.51 33.94 -14.10
N THR A 45 12.43 35.05 -14.83
CA THR A 45 13.40 36.14 -14.72
C THR A 45 12.85 37.46 -15.23
N ASP A 46 13.31 38.55 -14.60
CA ASP A 46 13.31 39.91 -15.15
C ASP A 46 14.74 40.39 -15.51
N ASP A 47 15.76 39.57 -15.20
CA ASP A 47 17.19 39.79 -15.49
C ASP A 47 17.55 39.23 -16.88
N TYR A 48 18.18 40.08 -17.70
CA TYR A 48 18.59 39.75 -19.06
C TYR A 48 19.76 38.75 -19.12
N ASN A 49 20.63 38.67 -18.10
CA ASN A 49 21.72 37.69 -18.06
C ASN A 49 21.16 36.27 -17.97
N ILE A 50 20.15 36.07 -17.11
CA ILE A 50 19.45 34.80 -16.97
C ILE A 50 18.77 34.43 -18.30
N LEU A 51 18.16 35.42 -18.98
CA LEU A 51 17.59 35.20 -20.31
C LEU A 51 18.66 34.75 -21.32
N ALA A 52 19.85 35.37 -21.31
CA ALA A 52 20.94 34.99 -22.19
C ALA A 52 21.37 33.53 -21.96
N TYR A 53 21.53 33.11 -20.70
CA TYR A 53 21.84 31.72 -20.35
C TYR A 53 20.72 30.75 -20.76
N SER A 54 19.45 31.12 -20.55
CA SER A 54 18.31 30.32 -20.99
C SER A 54 18.28 30.14 -22.50
N LEU A 55 18.58 31.19 -23.27
CA LEU A 55 18.64 31.11 -24.74
C LEU A 55 19.79 30.24 -25.19
N TYR A 56 20.98 30.42 -24.61
CA TYR A 56 22.13 29.55 -24.87
C TYR A 56 21.78 28.08 -24.61
N TYR A 57 21.30 27.78 -23.42
CA TYR A 57 21.00 26.41 -23.00
C TYR A 57 19.86 25.82 -23.84
N GLY A 58 18.79 26.57 -24.05
CA GLY A 58 17.65 26.14 -24.87
C GLY A 58 18.04 25.83 -26.31
N LEU A 59 18.97 26.57 -26.91
CA LEU A 59 19.49 26.26 -28.24
C LEU A 59 20.30 24.96 -28.25
N HIS A 60 21.18 24.74 -27.26
CA HIS A 60 22.01 23.54 -27.16
C HIS A 60 21.20 22.28 -26.85
N THR A 61 20.13 22.40 -26.07
CA THR A 61 19.24 21.27 -25.73
C THR A 61 18.00 21.19 -26.63
N ASN A 62 17.91 21.99 -27.69
CA ASN A 62 16.77 22.07 -28.60
C ASN A 62 15.40 22.27 -27.89
N LYS A 63 15.37 23.10 -26.86
CA LYS A 63 14.16 23.47 -26.11
C LYS A 63 13.60 24.81 -26.59
N LYS A 64 12.27 24.92 -26.54
CA LYS A 64 11.59 26.20 -26.70
C LYS A 64 11.69 26.99 -25.41
N VAL A 65 12.32 28.15 -25.46
CA VAL A 65 12.43 29.07 -24.32
C VAL A 65 11.15 29.89 -24.19
N GLU A 66 10.53 29.86 -23.01
CA GLU A 66 9.43 30.75 -22.65
C GLU A 66 9.77 31.49 -21.36
N ILE A 67 9.51 32.81 -21.29
CA ILE A 67 9.74 33.63 -20.10
C ILE A 67 8.42 33.84 -19.36
N VAL A 68 8.46 33.84 -18.03
CA VAL A 68 7.32 34.18 -17.18
C VAL A 68 7.79 34.98 -15.96
N SER A 69 6.99 35.97 -15.52
CA SER A 69 7.25 36.63 -14.25
C SER A 69 6.90 35.71 -13.08
N PRO A 70 7.53 35.85 -11.89
CA PRO A 70 7.25 35.01 -10.73
C PRO A 70 5.76 34.96 -10.36
N VAL A 71 5.05 36.09 -10.47
CA VAL A 71 3.62 36.22 -10.13
C VAL A 71 2.71 35.42 -11.07
N LEU A 72 3.15 35.15 -12.30
CA LEU A 72 2.37 34.44 -13.31
C LEU A 72 2.78 32.97 -13.47
N LEU A 73 3.73 32.50 -12.67
CA LEU A 73 4.32 31.16 -12.80
C LEU A 73 3.27 30.04 -12.71
N GLU A 74 2.38 30.09 -11.72
CA GLU A 74 1.32 29.08 -11.53
C GLU A 74 0.42 28.99 -12.77
N LYS A 75 -0.16 30.13 -13.15
CA LYS A 75 -1.06 30.23 -14.31
C LYS A 75 -0.38 29.72 -15.58
N LYS A 76 0.91 30.01 -15.74
CA LYS A 76 1.69 29.58 -16.90
C LYS A 76 1.93 28.07 -16.90
N ILE A 77 2.36 27.48 -15.78
CA ILE A 77 2.57 26.03 -15.65
C ILE A 77 1.25 25.28 -15.90
N THR A 78 0.15 25.70 -15.27
CA THR A 78 -1.17 25.10 -15.52
C THR A 78 -1.59 25.21 -16.99
N SER A 79 -1.32 26.34 -17.65
CA SER A 79 -1.59 26.50 -19.08
C SER A 79 -0.76 25.55 -19.95
N LEU A 80 0.52 25.36 -19.63
CA LEU A 80 1.41 24.44 -20.35
C LEU A 80 0.98 23.00 -20.16
N LEU A 81 0.64 22.57 -18.94
CA LEU A 81 0.25 21.19 -18.65
C LEU A 81 -1.07 20.77 -19.32
N LYS A 82 -1.93 21.73 -19.71
CA LYS A 82 -3.13 21.48 -20.53
C LYS A 82 -2.82 21.25 -22.01
N ARG A 83 -1.62 21.58 -22.50
CA ARG A 83 -1.24 21.39 -23.90
C ARG A 83 -0.80 19.94 -24.12
N LYS A 84 -1.59 19.18 -24.90
CA LYS A 84 -1.27 17.78 -25.25
C LYS A 84 0.06 17.59 -26.00
N SER A 85 0.63 18.67 -26.55
CA SER A 85 1.85 18.62 -27.34
C SER A 85 3.14 18.71 -26.53
N ILE A 86 3.09 19.05 -25.25
CA ILE A 86 4.30 19.21 -24.43
C ILE A 86 4.72 17.86 -23.84
N ASN A 87 6.00 17.53 -24.00
CA ASN A 87 6.60 16.33 -23.42
C ASN A 87 7.28 16.65 -22.09
N THR A 88 8.14 17.67 -22.09
CA THR A 88 8.95 18.02 -20.92
C THR A 88 8.90 19.52 -20.59
N ILE A 89 9.07 19.83 -19.31
CA ILE A 89 9.22 21.21 -18.81
C ILE A 89 10.45 21.26 -17.91
N THR A 90 11.42 22.10 -18.25
CA THR A 90 12.52 22.49 -17.37
C THR A 90 12.21 23.87 -16.82
N LEU A 91 12.05 23.99 -15.50
CA LEU A 91 11.86 25.27 -14.83
C LEU A 91 13.22 25.85 -14.43
N LEU A 92 13.56 27.02 -14.98
CA LEU A 92 14.80 27.72 -14.69
C LEU A 92 14.48 29.04 -13.99
N GLY A 93 15.15 29.33 -12.88
CA GLY A 93 15.08 30.61 -12.20
C GLY A 93 16.10 30.66 -11.07
N ILE A 94 16.15 31.74 -10.31
CA ILE A 94 17.10 31.90 -9.19
C ILE A 94 16.31 32.09 -7.88
N TYR A 95 16.84 31.61 -6.77
CA TYR A 95 16.29 31.93 -5.45
C TYR A 95 16.52 33.43 -5.10
N PRO A 96 15.53 34.17 -4.55
CA PRO A 96 14.25 33.73 -4.03
C PRO A 96 13.07 33.86 -5.00
N ALA A 97 13.29 34.12 -6.30
CA ALA A 97 12.20 34.21 -7.28
C ALA A 97 11.41 32.89 -7.37
N ILE A 98 12.10 31.75 -7.19
CA ILE A 98 11.49 30.44 -6.98
C ILE A 98 11.81 29.93 -5.57
N GLN A 99 10.80 29.44 -4.85
CA GLN A 99 10.88 29.03 -3.45
C GLN A 99 10.18 27.67 -3.25
N ASN A 100 10.34 27.08 -2.07
CA ASN A 100 9.70 25.80 -1.69
C ASN A 100 8.17 25.78 -1.92
N LYS A 101 7.46 26.91 -1.77
CA LYS A 101 6.01 26.99 -2.06
C LYS A 101 5.68 26.69 -3.53
N HIS A 102 6.58 27.00 -4.45
CA HIS A 102 6.40 26.70 -5.87
C HIS A 102 6.62 25.21 -6.17
N LEU A 103 7.44 24.50 -5.38
CA LEU A 103 7.54 23.03 -5.50
C LEU A 103 6.21 22.35 -5.17
N LEU A 104 5.57 22.75 -4.07
CA LEU A 104 4.24 22.26 -3.69
C LEU A 104 3.21 22.51 -4.79
N MET A 105 3.21 23.72 -5.36
CA MET A 105 2.36 24.08 -6.48
C MET A 105 2.63 23.17 -7.69
N VAL A 106 3.88 23.02 -8.13
CA VAL A 106 4.23 22.15 -9.26
C VAL A 106 3.78 20.72 -9.01
N GLN A 107 4.02 20.18 -7.80
CA GLN A 107 3.61 18.83 -7.45
C GLN A 107 2.10 18.64 -7.54
N LYS A 108 1.33 19.60 -7.02
CA LYS A 108 -0.13 19.60 -7.13
C LYS A 108 -0.59 19.57 -8.58
N VAL A 109 0.02 20.38 -9.46
CA VAL A 109 -0.39 20.38 -10.88
C VAL A 109 0.06 19.10 -11.59
N LEU A 110 1.26 18.58 -11.33
CA LEU A 110 1.70 17.29 -11.90
C LEU A 110 0.79 16.13 -11.46
N TYR A 111 0.40 16.10 -10.18
CA TYR A 111 -0.54 15.11 -9.65
C TYR A 111 -1.90 15.17 -10.35
N GLN A 112 -2.47 16.37 -10.55
CA GLN A 112 -3.73 16.57 -11.27
C GLN A 112 -3.70 16.09 -12.72
N HIS A 113 -2.51 16.00 -13.31
CA HIS A 113 -2.28 15.53 -14.67
C HIS A 113 -1.69 14.12 -14.72
N ASP A 114 -1.79 13.35 -13.63
CA ASP A 114 -1.27 11.98 -13.50
C ASP A 114 0.18 11.89 -14.01
N PHE A 115 1.04 12.85 -13.60
CA PHE A 115 2.46 12.91 -13.92
C PHE A 115 2.80 12.66 -15.41
N ASN A 116 1.92 13.04 -16.35
CA ASN A 116 2.12 12.73 -17.77
C ASN A 116 3.14 13.64 -18.49
N ILE A 117 3.74 14.59 -17.77
CA ILE A 117 4.74 15.53 -18.26
C ILE A 117 5.98 15.39 -17.39
N ASP A 118 7.13 15.24 -18.06
CA ASP A 118 8.41 15.07 -17.40
C ASP A 118 8.93 16.45 -16.96
N PHE A 119 9.31 16.60 -15.70
CA PHE A 119 9.57 17.91 -15.11
C PHE A 119 10.93 17.93 -14.40
N GLY A 120 11.70 19.00 -14.59
CA GLY A 120 12.94 19.23 -13.85
C GLY A 120 13.19 20.71 -13.53
N PHE A 121 14.16 20.98 -12.67
CA PHE A 121 14.42 22.31 -12.11
C PHE A 121 15.90 22.71 -12.17
N PHE A 122 16.18 23.98 -12.48
CA PHE A 122 17.45 24.65 -12.19
C PHE A 122 17.14 25.89 -11.35
N ILE A 123 17.39 25.80 -10.04
CA ILE A 123 17.08 26.86 -9.07
C ILE A 123 18.28 27.12 -8.13
N PRO A 124 19.39 27.65 -8.67
CA PRO A 124 20.56 28.04 -7.89
C PRO A 124 20.33 29.32 -7.08
N LYS A 125 21.30 29.68 -6.23
CA LYS A 125 21.27 30.91 -5.42
C LYS A 125 21.56 32.17 -6.25
N ASN A 126 22.43 32.05 -7.26
CA ASN A 126 22.88 33.17 -8.08
C ASN A 126 23.22 32.73 -9.52
N SER A 127 23.58 33.69 -10.36
CA SER A 127 23.88 33.47 -11.78
C SER A 127 25.15 32.64 -12.01
N GLU A 128 26.15 32.75 -11.14
CA GLU A 128 27.39 31.97 -11.25
C GLU A 128 27.11 30.48 -11.00
N GLU A 129 26.37 30.17 -9.93
CA GLU A 129 25.91 28.81 -9.66
C GLU A 129 25.03 28.27 -10.80
N LEU A 130 24.18 29.11 -11.40
CA LEU A 130 23.38 28.74 -12.57
C LEU A 130 24.26 28.30 -13.74
N VAL A 131 25.23 29.13 -14.11
CA VAL A 131 26.18 28.82 -15.19
C VAL A 131 26.88 27.50 -14.90
N HIS A 132 27.32 27.28 -13.66
CA HIS A 132 27.95 26.03 -13.28
C HIS A 132 27.02 24.81 -13.43
N GLN A 133 25.75 24.92 -13.01
CA GLN A 133 24.79 23.80 -13.17
C GLN A 133 24.47 23.51 -14.63
N LEU A 134 24.27 24.53 -15.45
CA LEU A 134 23.96 24.36 -16.87
C LEU A 134 25.16 23.74 -17.61
N ASP A 135 26.38 24.21 -17.33
CA ASP A 135 27.61 23.63 -17.88
C ASP A 135 27.78 22.16 -17.49
N LYS A 136 27.58 21.82 -16.21
CA LYS A 136 27.58 20.42 -15.74
C LYS A 136 26.54 19.58 -16.46
N SER A 137 25.31 20.07 -16.59
CA SER A 137 24.25 19.38 -17.33
C SER A 137 24.62 19.14 -18.80
N LEU A 138 25.24 20.11 -19.48
CA LEU A 138 25.70 19.94 -20.86
C LEU A 138 26.84 18.91 -20.98
N LYS A 139 27.79 18.92 -20.05
CA LYS A 139 28.89 17.94 -20.00
C LYS A 139 28.40 16.53 -19.68
N CYS A 140 27.35 16.41 -18.85
CA CYS A 140 26.77 15.14 -18.45
C CYS A 140 26.27 14.30 -19.63
N PHE A 141 25.80 14.94 -20.72
CA PHE A 141 25.43 14.24 -21.96
C PHE A 141 26.57 13.45 -22.59
N ASN A 142 27.83 13.82 -22.32
CA ASN A 142 29.04 13.21 -22.86
C ASN A 142 29.91 12.55 -21.77
N SER A 143 29.35 12.28 -20.58
CA SER A 143 30.12 11.68 -19.49
C SER A 143 30.50 10.23 -19.79
N ASN A 144 31.79 9.92 -19.61
CA ASN A 144 32.37 8.58 -19.77
C ASN A 144 32.25 7.70 -18.52
N SER A 145 31.70 8.20 -17.41
CA SER A 145 31.49 7.38 -16.21
C SER A 145 30.49 6.26 -16.50
N THR A 146 30.82 5.03 -16.11
CA THR A 146 29.97 3.83 -16.34
C THR A 146 29.55 3.14 -15.05
N GLN A 147 30.19 3.43 -13.91
CA GLN A 147 29.92 2.73 -12.66
C GLN A 147 28.66 3.25 -11.97
N ASN A 148 27.71 2.37 -11.70
CA ASN A 148 26.54 2.65 -10.87
C ASN A 148 26.72 2.08 -9.46
N VAL A 149 26.18 2.81 -8.49
CA VAL A 149 26.16 2.42 -7.08
C VAL A 149 24.73 2.41 -6.58
N LEU A 150 24.34 1.32 -5.92
CA LEU A 150 23.05 1.14 -5.27
C LEU A 150 23.23 0.77 -3.79
N ILE A 151 22.75 1.60 -2.87
CA ILE A 151 22.78 1.34 -1.43
C ILE A 151 21.35 1.12 -0.93
N LEU A 152 21.05 -0.06 -0.42
CA LEU A 152 19.71 -0.47 0.02
C LEU A 152 19.58 -0.61 1.53
N ASN A 153 18.38 -0.29 2.05
CA ASN A 153 18.06 -0.46 3.46
C ASN A 153 17.62 -1.91 3.73
N THR A 154 18.59 -2.79 3.94
CA THR A 154 18.37 -4.22 4.20
C THR A 154 19.52 -4.82 5.01
N SER A 155 19.21 -5.76 5.89
CA SER A 155 20.21 -6.43 6.73
C SER A 155 20.97 -7.58 6.02
N LYS A 156 20.72 -7.81 4.72
CA LYS A 156 21.30 -8.92 3.94
C LYS A 156 22.38 -8.40 2.98
N GLY A 157 23.57 -8.98 3.03
CA GLY A 157 24.78 -8.44 2.38
C GLY A 157 25.24 -9.11 1.08
N GLU A 158 24.59 -10.19 0.61
CA GLU A 158 25.02 -10.86 -0.63
C GLU A 158 24.15 -10.47 -1.84
N PHE A 159 24.63 -9.47 -2.58
CA PHE A 159 24.05 -9.04 -3.84
C PHE A 159 24.80 -9.66 -5.03
N PRO A 160 24.11 -9.89 -6.17
CA PRO A 160 24.78 -10.34 -7.37
C PRO A 160 25.77 -9.27 -7.85
N LYS A 161 26.96 -9.71 -8.26
CA LYS A 161 27.99 -8.83 -8.82
C LYS A 161 27.67 -8.56 -10.29
N SER A 162 27.71 -7.29 -10.69
CA SER A 162 27.66 -6.85 -12.08
C SER A 162 28.89 -5.99 -12.39
N ALA A 163 29.32 -5.99 -13.65
CA ALA A 163 30.44 -5.15 -14.09
C ALA A 163 30.15 -3.65 -13.96
N HIS A 164 28.88 -3.25 -14.02
CA HIS A 164 28.45 -1.84 -14.04
C HIS A 164 27.62 -1.43 -12.83
N LEU A 165 27.21 -2.38 -11.97
CA LEU A 165 26.44 -2.10 -10.75
C LEU A 165 27.13 -2.71 -9.52
N GLN A 166 27.45 -1.85 -8.56
CA GLN A 166 27.83 -2.25 -7.21
C GLN A 166 26.65 -2.01 -6.26
N THR A 167 26.24 -3.06 -5.54
CA THR A 167 25.12 -2.98 -4.60
C THR A 167 25.62 -3.24 -3.18
N PHE A 168 25.18 -2.40 -2.25
CA PHE A 168 25.56 -2.46 -0.84
C PHE A 168 24.32 -2.39 0.06
N SER A 169 24.45 -2.92 1.27
CA SER A 169 23.51 -2.69 2.35
C SER A 169 23.93 -1.46 3.14
N SER A 170 22.99 -0.57 3.46
CA SER A 170 23.25 0.59 4.33
C SER A 170 23.59 0.18 5.78
N GLU A 171 23.24 -1.04 6.18
CA GLU A 171 23.51 -1.59 7.51
C GLU A 171 24.92 -2.17 7.62
N THR A 172 25.52 -2.63 6.52
CA THR A 172 26.84 -3.28 6.53
C THR A 172 27.95 -2.48 5.87
N LEU A 173 27.62 -1.45 5.09
CA LEU A 173 28.60 -0.60 4.42
C LEU A 173 29.34 0.27 5.44
N ASN A 174 30.65 0.08 5.55
CA ASN A 174 31.47 0.84 6.49
C ASN A 174 31.99 2.17 5.89
N ASN A 175 32.53 3.03 6.74
CA ASN A 175 33.00 4.36 6.35
C ASN A 175 34.09 4.35 5.27
N ASN A 176 35.07 3.45 5.40
CA ASN A 176 36.23 3.40 4.50
C ASN A 176 35.80 2.96 3.10
N GLU A 177 34.94 1.94 3.03
CA GLU A 177 34.34 1.48 1.77
C GLU A 177 33.55 2.60 1.09
N LEU A 178 32.73 3.34 1.86
CA LEU A 178 31.96 4.45 1.30
C LEU A 178 32.87 5.59 0.82
N LYS A 179 33.92 5.95 1.59
CA LYS A 179 34.91 6.97 1.18
C LYS A 179 35.61 6.59 -0.11
N GLU A 180 36.07 5.35 -0.23
CA GLU A 180 36.67 4.83 -1.45
C GLU A 180 35.68 4.92 -2.61
N LEU A 181 34.45 4.46 -2.40
CA LEU A 181 33.39 4.43 -3.40
C LEU A 181 33.08 5.81 -3.98
N VAL A 182 32.84 6.80 -3.12
CA VAL A 182 32.44 8.16 -3.54
C VAL A 182 33.59 8.97 -4.11
N SER A 183 34.84 8.58 -3.81
CA SER A 183 36.05 9.21 -4.35
C SER A 183 36.29 8.89 -5.83
N ASN A 184 35.68 7.81 -6.34
CA ASN A 184 35.76 7.39 -7.73
C ASN A 184 34.67 8.09 -8.57
N PRO A 185 34.91 8.38 -9.86
CA PRO A 185 33.87 8.87 -10.76
C PRO A 185 32.74 7.84 -10.92
N LEU A 186 31.53 8.23 -10.54
CA LEU A 186 30.33 7.41 -10.66
C LEU A 186 29.41 7.98 -11.73
N LYS A 187 28.73 7.08 -12.43
CA LYS A 187 27.60 7.45 -13.27
C LYS A 187 26.40 7.78 -12.40
N THR A 188 26.04 6.85 -11.51
CA THR A 188 24.98 7.07 -10.54
C THR A 188 25.37 6.72 -9.13
N PHE A 189 24.87 7.53 -8.19
CA PHE A 189 24.88 7.26 -6.77
C PHE A 189 23.44 7.21 -6.28
N ASN A 190 22.92 6.00 -6.09
CA ASN A 190 21.53 5.73 -5.79
C ASN A 190 21.43 5.10 -4.41
N MET A 191 20.73 5.73 -3.46
CA MET A 191 20.65 5.22 -2.10
C MET A 191 19.30 5.44 -1.43
N ILE A 192 18.99 4.57 -0.47
CA ILE A 192 17.91 4.72 0.49
C ILE A 192 18.48 4.66 1.89
N SER A 193 18.15 5.65 2.71
CA SER A 193 18.43 5.64 4.15
C SER A 193 17.62 6.72 4.87
N HIS A 194 17.72 6.77 6.19
CA HIS A 194 17.18 7.87 6.98
C HIS A 194 18.02 9.13 6.82
N GLY A 195 17.36 10.29 6.86
CA GLY A 195 18.04 11.56 6.67
C GLY A 195 17.18 12.76 7.07
N ARG A 196 17.82 13.91 6.97
CA ARG A 196 17.29 15.26 7.20
C ARG A 196 17.76 16.13 6.05
N ASP A 197 17.38 17.40 6.05
CA ASP A 197 17.79 18.34 5.02
C ASP A 197 19.29 18.65 5.00
N ASN A 198 20.02 18.39 6.09
CA ASN A 198 21.46 18.60 6.20
C ASN A 198 22.32 17.33 6.25
N GLU A 199 21.73 16.13 6.37
CA GLU A 199 22.50 14.89 6.54
C GLU A 199 21.74 13.61 6.15
N VAL A 200 22.48 12.57 5.76
CA VAL A 200 21.97 11.20 5.60
C VAL A 200 22.77 10.28 6.52
N LEU A 201 22.04 9.52 7.34
CA LEU A 201 22.62 8.58 8.30
C LEU A 201 22.81 7.21 7.65
N LEU A 202 23.95 6.58 7.89
CA LEU A 202 24.25 5.18 7.59
C LEU A 202 24.73 4.49 8.88
N ASN A 203 25.00 3.18 8.86
CA ASN A 203 25.38 2.46 10.09
C ASN A 203 26.63 3.05 10.76
N ASP A 204 27.72 3.16 9.99
CA ASP A 204 29.02 3.67 10.47
C ASP A 204 29.51 4.86 9.62
N SER A 205 28.60 5.64 9.05
CA SER A 205 28.97 6.83 8.26
C SER A 205 27.84 7.84 8.16
N LEU A 206 28.18 9.08 7.78
CA LEU A 206 27.24 10.16 7.56
C LEU A 206 27.60 10.92 6.28
N LEU A 207 26.62 11.12 5.40
CA LEU A 207 26.75 12.11 4.32
C LEU A 207 26.36 13.48 4.86
N CYS A 208 27.31 14.40 4.86
CA CYS A 208 27.17 15.75 5.41
C CYS A 208 26.81 16.77 4.32
N GLY A 209 25.81 17.60 4.59
CA GLY A 209 25.40 18.71 3.75
C GLY A 209 26.22 19.99 3.92
N LYS A 210 27.30 20.00 4.71
CA LYS A 210 28.21 21.17 4.81
C LYS A 210 29.13 21.25 3.59
N HIS A 211 29.18 22.41 2.92
CA HIS A 211 30.10 22.62 1.78
C HIS A 211 30.88 23.95 1.80
N LEU A 212 30.67 24.81 2.80
CA LEU A 212 31.53 25.97 3.05
C LEU A 212 32.06 25.91 4.48
N ASP A 213 33.32 26.28 4.64
CA ASP A 213 33.95 26.57 5.93
C ASP A 213 33.87 28.08 6.17
N THR A 214 32.66 28.59 6.40
CA THR A 214 32.40 30.02 6.62
C THR A 214 32.41 30.35 8.11
N SER A 215 32.94 31.53 8.46
CA SER A 215 32.84 32.10 9.81
C SER A 215 31.39 32.50 10.13
N LEU A 216 31.02 32.46 11.41
CA LEU A 216 29.66 32.73 11.91
C LEU A 216 29.13 34.15 11.60
N GLU A 217 30.01 35.08 11.23
CA GLU A 217 29.72 36.51 11.11
C GLU A 217 28.81 36.87 9.92
N GLU A 218 28.59 35.94 8.98
CA GLU A 218 27.79 36.17 7.76
C GLU A 218 26.36 35.61 7.81
N PHE A 219 25.92 35.03 8.94
CA PHE A 219 24.65 34.29 9.01
C PHE A 219 23.60 34.91 9.92
N ASP A 220 22.33 34.76 9.54
CA ASP A 220 21.18 34.96 10.41
C ASP A 220 21.13 33.82 11.45
N HIS A 221 21.37 34.12 12.73
CA HIS A 221 21.82 33.18 13.78
C HIS A 221 20.84 32.04 14.17
N HIS A 222 19.68 31.90 13.51
CA HIS A 222 18.61 31.02 13.99
C HIS A 222 18.49 29.64 13.30
N LYS A 223 19.27 29.33 12.26
CA LYS A 223 19.17 28.08 11.49
C LYS A 223 20.52 27.41 11.19
N LEU A 224 21.43 27.50 12.14
CA LEU A 224 22.78 26.95 12.00
C LEU A 224 22.91 25.62 12.75
N PRO A 225 23.63 24.62 12.19
CA PRO A 225 23.89 23.37 12.90
C PRO A 225 24.96 23.57 13.98
N HIS A 226 25.12 22.56 14.86
CA HIS A 226 26.09 22.56 15.96
C HIS A 226 27.51 22.97 15.52
N CYS A 227 27.99 22.43 14.39
CA CYS A 227 29.34 22.73 13.89
C CYS A 227 29.58 24.17 13.45
N ALA A 228 28.52 24.91 13.12
CA ALA A 228 28.65 26.33 12.87
C ALA A 228 28.95 27.07 14.18
N HIS A 229 28.28 26.73 15.27
CA HIS A 229 28.40 27.41 16.56
C HIS A 229 29.69 27.09 17.31
N PHE A 230 30.14 25.84 17.26
CA PHE A 230 31.24 25.34 18.09
C PHE A 230 32.51 25.02 17.30
N GLY A 231 32.47 25.11 15.97
CA GLY A 231 33.60 24.77 15.10
C GLY A 231 33.83 23.27 14.91
N GLU A 232 33.12 22.40 15.65
CA GLU A 232 33.24 20.94 15.59
C GLU A 232 31.89 20.26 15.32
N CYS A 233 31.92 19.11 14.65
CA CYS A 233 30.70 18.33 14.43
C CYS A 233 30.29 17.57 15.69
N PHE A 234 28.97 17.40 15.89
CA PHE A 234 28.46 16.53 16.95
C PHE A 234 28.83 15.05 16.71
N TYR A 235 29.01 14.66 15.45
CA TYR A 235 29.55 13.36 15.06
C TYR A 235 31.08 13.42 14.92
N SER A 236 31.79 12.31 15.13
CA SER A 236 33.24 12.29 14.93
C SER A 236 33.60 12.56 13.47
N GLU A 237 34.68 13.31 13.23
CA GLU A 237 35.11 13.68 11.87
C GLU A 237 35.42 12.45 11.00
N GLU A 238 35.88 11.36 11.62
CA GLU A 238 36.16 10.10 10.95
C GLU A 238 34.92 9.50 10.26
N LEU A 239 33.72 9.78 10.76
CA LEU A 239 32.45 9.29 10.19
C LEU A 239 31.92 10.15 9.04
N LEU A 240 32.43 11.37 8.88
CA LEU A 240 31.88 12.36 7.96
C LEU A 240 32.39 12.16 6.54
N ILE A 241 31.48 12.26 5.58
CA ILE A 241 31.75 12.35 4.16
C ILE A 241 30.95 13.52 3.62
N LYS A 242 31.61 14.54 3.05
CA LYS A 242 30.87 15.70 2.53
C LYS A 242 30.14 15.31 1.26
N ALA A 243 28.88 15.72 1.10
CA ALA A 243 28.11 15.43 -0.12
C ALA A 243 28.76 16.02 -1.39
N THR A 244 29.60 17.07 -1.26
CA THR A 244 30.42 17.62 -2.35
C THR A 244 31.50 16.66 -2.85
N GLU A 245 31.93 15.70 -2.03
CA GLU A 245 32.97 14.72 -2.36
C GLU A 245 32.42 13.57 -3.22
N VAL A 246 31.09 13.42 -3.29
CA VAL A 246 30.45 12.40 -4.11
C VAL A 246 30.59 12.75 -5.59
N LYS A 247 31.48 12.03 -6.28
CA LYS A 247 31.78 12.26 -7.70
C LYS A 247 30.82 11.55 -8.64
N ALA A 248 29.51 11.74 -8.47
CA ALA A 248 28.48 11.13 -9.31
C ALA A 248 27.86 12.11 -10.30
N ASP A 249 27.56 11.68 -11.53
CA ASP A 249 26.80 12.50 -12.49
C ASP A 249 25.35 12.70 -12.03
N VAL A 250 24.71 11.62 -11.59
CA VAL A 250 23.34 11.59 -11.10
C VAL A 250 23.29 11.03 -9.70
N VAL A 251 22.55 11.70 -8.82
CA VAL A 251 22.26 11.22 -7.47
C VAL A 251 20.77 10.93 -7.36
N PHE A 252 20.39 9.73 -6.91
CA PHE A 252 19.04 9.45 -6.44
C PHE A 252 19.07 9.21 -4.93
N LEU A 253 18.52 10.16 -4.18
CA LEU A 253 18.53 10.15 -2.73
C LEU A 253 17.11 9.89 -2.21
N ASN A 254 16.82 8.63 -1.93
CA ASN A 254 15.54 8.19 -1.36
C ASN A 254 15.56 8.33 0.17
N THR A 255 15.49 9.58 0.64
CA THR A 255 15.52 9.93 2.06
C THR A 255 14.51 11.05 2.36
N CYS A 256 14.17 11.21 3.64
CA CYS A 256 13.37 12.34 4.12
C CYS A 256 14.12 13.65 3.89
N LEU A 257 13.44 14.65 3.32
CA LEU A 257 13.96 16.02 3.18
C LEU A 257 15.27 16.16 2.40
N GLY A 258 15.66 15.16 1.59
CA GLY A 258 16.88 15.19 0.80
C GLY A 258 16.95 16.28 -0.28
N PHE A 259 15.84 16.99 -0.53
CA PHE A 259 15.76 18.10 -1.47
C PHE A 259 15.19 19.37 -0.82
N ARG A 260 15.93 20.48 -0.84
CA ARG A 260 15.41 21.80 -0.46
C ARG A 260 15.89 22.87 -1.43
N ILE A 261 15.04 23.87 -1.66
CA ILE A 261 15.39 25.06 -2.46
C ILE A 261 15.52 26.26 -1.52
N GLY A 262 16.65 26.95 -1.60
CA GLY A 262 16.96 28.08 -0.72
C GLY A 262 17.15 27.60 0.71
N GLU A 263 16.50 28.27 1.67
CA GLU A 263 16.57 27.88 3.08
C GLU A 263 15.59 26.74 3.45
N GLY A 264 16.04 25.87 4.37
CA GLY A 264 15.25 24.82 5.01
C GLY A 264 15.14 25.05 6.52
N ASN A 265 15.23 23.94 7.27
CA ASN A 265 15.50 24.01 8.72
C ASN A 265 16.93 24.47 9.00
N PHE A 266 17.81 24.30 8.02
CA PHE A 266 19.19 24.77 8.02
C PHE A 266 19.42 25.79 6.91
N ASP A 267 20.44 26.63 7.11
CA ASP A 267 20.98 27.49 6.06
C ASP A 267 21.43 26.66 4.85
N GLN A 268 21.33 27.25 3.65
CA GLN A 268 21.64 26.61 2.39
C GLN A 268 23.06 26.02 2.31
N ASN A 269 24.01 26.57 3.08
CA ASN A 269 25.40 26.12 3.15
C ASN A 269 25.55 24.75 3.84
N TYR A 270 24.49 24.28 4.48
CA TYR A 270 24.41 23.01 5.19
C TYR A 270 23.39 22.04 4.56
N LEU A 271 22.71 22.43 3.48
CA LEU A 271 21.72 21.55 2.85
C LEU A 271 22.38 20.50 1.95
N LEU A 272 21.90 19.27 2.02
CA LEU A 272 22.34 18.15 1.19
C LEU A 272 22.21 18.47 -0.30
N SER A 273 21.05 18.97 -0.72
CA SER A 273 20.79 19.29 -2.13
C SER A 273 21.80 20.30 -2.67
N SER A 274 22.03 21.39 -1.93
CA SER A 274 23.02 22.41 -2.29
C SER A 274 24.43 21.82 -2.37
N SER A 275 24.79 20.94 -1.44
CA SER A 275 26.13 20.33 -1.40
C SER A 275 26.41 19.38 -2.55
N PHE A 276 25.48 18.48 -2.88
CA PHE A 276 25.62 17.63 -4.08
C PHE A 276 25.78 18.50 -5.33
N LEU A 277 24.93 19.53 -5.45
CA LEU A 277 24.93 20.43 -6.60
C LEU A 277 26.15 21.35 -6.65
N LYS A 278 26.86 21.62 -5.54
CA LYS A 278 28.16 22.31 -5.59
C LYS A 278 29.31 21.36 -5.95
N GLY A 279 29.14 20.07 -5.69
CA GLY A 279 30.04 19.02 -6.17
C GLY A 279 29.88 18.72 -7.67
N LYS A 280 30.26 17.51 -8.07
CA LYS A 280 30.21 17.05 -9.47
C LYS A 280 28.80 16.68 -9.96
N THR A 281 27.83 16.57 -9.06
CA THR A 281 26.47 16.15 -9.41
C THR A 281 25.81 17.12 -10.38
N SER A 282 25.34 16.57 -11.50
CA SER A 282 24.63 17.30 -12.56
C SER A 282 23.12 17.21 -12.40
N ALA A 283 22.63 16.11 -11.83
CA ALA A 283 21.22 15.92 -11.54
C ALA A 283 21.01 15.23 -10.19
N LEU A 284 20.00 15.67 -9.45
CA LEU A 284 19.60 15.13 -8.16
C LEU A 284 18.11 14.81 -8.18
N ILE A 285 17.74 13.57 -7.89
CA ILE A 285 16.36 13.18 -7.62
C ILE A 285 16.23 12.94 -6.11
N ALA A 286 15.33 13.65 -5.47
CA ALA A 286 15.13 13.55 -4.02
C ALA A 286 13.76 14.12 -3.62
N SER A 287 13.38 13.95 -2.34
CA SER A 287 12.13 14.48 -1.81
C SER A 287 12.33 15.70 -0.91
N PRO A 288 11.50 16.76 -1.05
CA PRO A 288 11.47 17.88 -0.11
C PRO A 288 10.59 17.64 1.12
N PHE A 289 10.01 16.45 1.25
CA PHE A 289 9.08 16.09 2.31
C PHE A 289 9.55 14.83 3.05
N VAL A 290 8.84 14.49 4.12
CA VAL A 290 9.03 13.22 4.82
C VAL A 290 8.51 12.11 3.92
N LYS A 291 9.35 11.12 3.68
CA LYS A 291 9.07 10.02 2.75
C LYS A 291 9.27 8.68 3.43
N ASN A 292 8.33 7.77 3.22
CA ASN A 292 8.50 6.37 3.57
C ASN A 292 9.20 5.66 2.39
N GLY A 293 10.50 5.93 2.22
CA GLY A 293 11.30 5.36 1.13
C GLY A 293 11.24 3.83 1.14
N GLN A 294 11.22 3.23 -0.05
CA GLN A 294 11.21 1.77 -0.22
C GLN A 294 12.29 1.36 -1.22
N SER A 295 13.04 0.29 -0.92
CA SER A 295 14.14 -0.20 -1.76
C SER A 295 13.73 -0.51 -3.20
N TYR A 296 12.46 -0.89 -3.43
CA TYR A 296 11.95 -1.15 -4.78
C TYR A 296 12.02 0.08 -5.70
N GLU A 297 11.94 1.30 -5.15
CA GLU A 297 12.01 2.54 -5.91
C GLU A 297 13.43 2.76 -6.45
N ASN A 298 14.44 2.50 -5.63
CA ASN A 298 15.85 2.59 -5.99
C ASN A 298 16.21 1.54 -7.04
N ILE A 299 15.71 0.31 -6.90
CA ILE A 299 15.92 -0.75 -7.90
C ILE A 299 15.20 -0.39 -9.22
N LEU A 300 13.97 0.14 -9.15
CA LEU A 300 13.24 0.59 -10.34
C LEU A 300 13.95 1.75 -11.05
N PHE A 301 14.46 2.73 -10.28
CA PHE A 301 15.27 3.82 -10.82
C PHE A 301 16.44 3.29 -11.64
N HIS A 302 17.20 2.34 -11.07
CA HIS A 302 18.34 1.73 -11.75
C HIS A 302 17.91 1.11 -13.09
N TYR A 303 16.90 0.23 -13.09
CA TYR A 303 16.50 -0.44 -14.32
C TYR A 303 15.87 0.48 -15.38
N LEU A 304 15.13 1.51 -14.97
CA LEU A 304 14.61 2.49 -15.92
C LEU A 304 15.75 3.32 -16.55
N LEU A 305 16.74 3.70 -15.75
CA LEU A 305 17.93 4.40 -16.23
C LEU A 305 18.73 3.54 -17.21
N SER A 306 19.03 2.29 -16.83
CA SER A 306 19.72 1.31 -17.66
C SER A 306 18.96 0.98 -18.95
N SER A 307 17.62 1.11 -18.94
CA SER A 307 16.77 0.99 -20.14
C SER A 307 16.79 2.23 -21.04
N GLY A 308 17.57 3.27 -20.71
CA GLY A 308 17.68 4.49 -21.49
C GLY A 308 16.52 5.49 -21.30
N GLU A 309 15.68 5.32 -20.28
CA GLU A 309 14.64 6.29 -19.96
C GLU A 309 15.25 7.62 -19.50
N SER A 310 14.58 8.74 -19.78
CA SER A 310 15.09 10.04 -19.35
C SER A 310 14.86 10.26 -17.84
N LEU A 311 15.70 11.07 -17.19
CA LEU A 311 15.57 11.36 -15.76
C LEU A 311 14.19 11.91 -15.38
N GLY A 312 13.61 12.77 -16.23
CA GLY A 312 12.27 13.29 -16.02
C GLY A 312 11.21 12.19 -16.11
N LYS A 313 11.37 11.27 -17.07
CA LYS A 313 10.49 10.12 -17.23
C LYS A 313 10.58 9.16 -16.06
N ILE A 314 11.79 8.87 -15.59
CA ILE A 314 12.06 8.05 -14.42
C ILE A 314 11.39 8.66 -13.19
N THR A 315 11.57 9.96 -12.95
CA THR A 315 10.96 10.67 -11.81
C THR A 315 9.42 10.61 -11.87
N SER A 316 8.83 10.78 -13.05
CA SER A 316 7.38 10.59 -13.27
C SER A 316 6.94 9.16 -12.94
N LEU A 317 7.66 8.15 -13.45
CA LEU A 317 7.36 6.73 -13.25
C LEU A 317 7.44 6.31 -11.78
N LEU A 318 8.45 6.80 -11.05
CA LEU A 318 8.59 6.55 -9.62
C LEU A 318 7.42 7.16 -8.84
N ASN A 319 7.05 8.42 -9.13
CA ASN A 319 5.89 9.05 -8.52
C ASN A 319 4.58 8.31 -8.83
N LYS A 320 4.39 7.83 -10.07
CA LYS A 320 3.24 7.00 -10.45
C LYS A 320 3.20 5.68 -9.72
N SER A 321 4.35 5.02 -9.59
CA SER A 321 4.49 3.78 -8.82
C SER A 321 4.03 3.97 -7.37
N VAL A 322 4.52 5.01 -6.71
CA VAL A 322 4.12 5.37 -5.33
C VAL A 322 2.62 5.60 -5.23
N LEU A 323 2.04 6.37 -6.18
CA LEU A 323 0.61 6.67 -6.21
C LEU A 323 -0.25 5.41 -6.40
N ASN A 324 0.10 4.56 -7.36
CA ASN A 324 -0.69 3.37 -7.70
C ASN A 324 -0.66 2.34 -6.56
N ASN A 325 0.50 2.19 -5.90
CA ASN A 325 0.68 1.30 -4.77
C ASN A 325 0.03 1.83 -3.48
N GLN A 326 -0.34 3.12 -3.41
CA GLN A 326 -0.94 3.77 -2.23
C GLN A 326 -0.10 3.64 -0.94
N ASN A 327 1.22 3.53 -1.08
CA ASN A 327 2.13 3.37 0.05
C ASN A 327 2.64 4.71 0.61
N ASP A 328 2.67 5.74 -0.21
CA ASP A 328 3.14 7.07 0.16
C ASP A 328 2.54 8.13 -0.80
N PHE A 329 2.76 9.40 -0.50
CA PHE A 329 2.45 10.50 -1.41
C PHE A 329 3.54 10.62 -2.48
N PRO A 330 3.21 10.85 -3.77
CA PRO A 330 4.21 11.09 -4.80
C PRO A 330 4.92 12.42 -4.50
N GLN A 331 6.24 12.38 -4.32
CA GLN A 331 7.01 13.52 -3.80
C GLN A 331 8.47 13.56 -4.23
N LEU A 332 8.82 12.88 -5.32
CA LEU A 332 10.16 12.95 -5.90
C LEU A 332 10.23 14.09 -6.91
N PHE A 333 11.29 14.88 -6.81
CA PHE A 333 11.58 16.01 -7.71
C PHE A 333 12.95 15.82 -8.34
N LEU A 334 13.09 16.26 -9.58
CA LEU A 334 14.35 16.26 -10.32
C LEU A 334 14.95 17.67 -10.35
N TYR A 335 16.05 17.90 -9.65
CA TYR A 335 16.94 19.01 -9.96
C TYR A 335 17.86 18.59 -11.11
N GLY A 336 17.85 19.33 -12.21
CA GLY A 336 18.53 18.98 -13.44
C GLY A 336 17.58 18.91 -14.63
N ASP A 337 18.13 18.47 -15.75
CA ASP A 337 17.41 18.43 -17.02
C ASP A 337 16.59 17.14 -17.18
N PRO A 338 15.26 17.23 -17.36
CA PRO A 338 14.38 16.06 -17.55
C PRO A 338 14.65 15.26 -18.83
N ILE A 339 15.34 15.81 -19.83
CA ILE A 339 15.67 15.08 -21.08
C ILE A 339 16.98 14.30 -21.00
N LEU A 340 17.75 14.44 -19.90
CA LEU A 340 18.97 13.67 -19.71
C LEU A 340 18.65 12.18 -19.75
N THR A 341 19.34 11.47 -20.63
CA THR A 341 19.24 10.03 -20.82
C THR A 341 20.64 9.46 -20.74
N PHE A 342 20.75 8.23 -20.26
CA PHE A 342 22.01 7.49 -20.26
C PHE A 342 21.73 6.19 -20.98
N LYS A 343 22.30 6.04 -22.17
CA LYS A 343 22.23 4.76 -22.88
C LYS A 343 23.31 3.87 -22.27
N GLU A 344 22.90 2.85 -21.52
CA GLU A 344 23.81 1.77 -21.17
C GLU A 344 24.03 0.84 -22.37
N GLN A 345 25.17 0.13 -22.34
CA GLN A 345 25.58 -0.83 -23.38
C GLN A 345 25.00 -2.23 -23.16
N ASP A 346 24.24 -2.47 -22.10
CA ASP A 346 23.60 -3.77 -21.86
C ASP A 346 22.34 -3.91 -22.74
N GLU A 347 22.49 -4.59 -23.89
CA GLU A 347 21.42 -4.79 -24.88
C GLU A 347 20.22 -5.59 -24.33
N ASN A 348 20.33 -6.22 -23.15
CA ASN A 348 19.33 -7.13 -22.58
C ASN A 348 18.74 -6.71 -21.22
N VAL A 349 18.83 -5.42 -20.85
CA VAL A 349 18.30 -4.96 -19.55
C VAL A 349 16.80 -5.22 -19.43
N ARG A 350 16.03 -4.98 -20.51
CA ARG A 350 14.56 -5.00 -20.48
C ARG A 350 13.96 -5.95 -21.52
N HIS A 351 13.30 -7.00 -21.05
CA HIS A 351 12.48 -7.87 -21.92
C HIS A 351 11.06 -7.30 -22.06
N TYR A 352 10.51 -7.35 -23.27
CA TYR A 352 9.15 -6.89 -23.56
C TYR A 352 8.24 -8.06 -23.89
N ALA A 353 7.07 -8.09 -23.28
CA ALA A 353 6.04 -9.07 -23.57
C ALA A 353 4.65 -8.42 -23.64
N GLU A 354 3.69 -9.11 -24.23
CA GLU A 354 2.30 -8.67 -24.30
C GLU A 354 1.39 -9.62 -23.52
N LEU A 355 0.44 -9.07 -22.77
CA LEU A 355 -0.59 -9.85 -22.07
C LEU A 355 -1.91 -9.75 -22.83
N THR A 356 -2.32 -10.84 -23.47
CA THR A 356 -3.52 -10.88 -24.31
C THR A 356 -4.72 -11.55 -23.63
N SER A 357 -4.51 -12.43 -22.64
CA SER A 357 -5.57 -13.18 -21.94
C SER A 357 -5.50 -13.08 -20.42
N LEU A 358 -6.63 -13.39 -19.77
CA LEU A 358 -6.79 -13.47 -18.31
C LEU A 358 -6.20 -14.76 -17.72
N ASP A 359 -5.82 -15.71 -18.57
CA ASP A 359 -5.44 -17.05 -18.14
C ASP A 359 -4.05 -17.05 -17.48
N HIS A 360 -3.60 -18.23 -17.11
CA HIS A 360 -2.26 -18.44 -16.62
C HIS A 360 -1.23 -18.07 -17.71
N ASN A 361 -0.39 -17.07 -17.45
CA ASN A 361 0.60 -16.60 -18.41
C ASN A 361 2.00 -16.96 -17.94
N ILE A 362 2.76 -17.66 -18.78
CA ILE A 362 4.13 -18.07 -18.48
C ILE A 362 5.08 -17.28 -19.38
N PHE A 363 5.97 -16.50 -18.76
CA PHE A 363 7.00 -15.74 -19.45
C PHE A 363 8.36 -16.35 -19.15
N THR A 364 9.03 -16.85 -20.19
CA THR A 364 10.43 -17.29 -20.11
C THR A 364 11.32 -16.08 -20.38
N CYS A 365 12.17 -15.77 -19.41
CA CYS A 365 13.10 -14.64 -19.45
C CYS A 365 14.51 -15.20 -19.69
N GLU A 366 15.19 -14.71 -20.71
CA GLU A 366 16.59 -15.04 -20.99
C GLU A 366 17.51 -14.21 -20.09
N ASP A 367 17.66 -14.62 -18.82
CA ASP A 367 18.55 -14.02 -17.81
C ASP A 367 18.38 -12.49 -17.59
N THR A 368 17.25 -11.90 -17.99
CA THR A 368 16.97 -10.49 -17.74
C THR A 368 16.60 -10.21 -16.28
N CYS A 369 16.89 -9.02 -15.78
CA CYS A 369 16.49 -8.58 -14.44
C CYS A 369 15.26 -7.67 -14.46
N PHE A 370 14.77 -7.27 -15.63
CA PHE A 370 13.62 -6.38 -15.79
C PHE A 370 12.73 -6.81 -16.97
N LEU A 371 11.48 -7.16 -16.65
CA LEU A 371 10.44 -7.55 -17.57
C LEU A 371 9.35 -6.46 -17.62
N SER A 372 8.97 -6.05 -18.82
CA SER A 372 7.92 -5.07 -19.07
C SER A 372 6.80 -5.69 -19.90
N ILE A 373 5.64 -5.88 -19.29
CA ILE A 373 4.49 -6.52 -19.92
C ILE A 373 3.46 -5.45 -20.29
N GLU A 374 3.17 -5.26 -21.58
CA GLU A 374 2.09 -4.38 -22.05
C GLU A 374 0.73 -5.09 -21.94
N ILE A 375 -0.25 -4.42 -21.34
CA ILE A 375 -1.62 -4.92 -21.24
C ILE A 375 -2.44 -4.39 -22.40
N THR A 376 -2.65 -5.22 -23.42
CA THR A 376 -3.39 -4.86 -24.64
C THR A 376 -4.90 -5.05 -24.48
N ASN A 377 -5.33 -5.91 -23.55
CA ASN A 377 -6.75 -6.16 -23.28
C ASN A 377 -7.38 -5.06 -22.40
N GLU A 378 -8.31 -4.28 -22.97
CA GLU A 378 -8.98 -3.17 -22.27
C GLU A 378 -9.78 -3.57 -21.02
N ARG A 379 -10.32 -4.80 -20.97
CA ARG A 379 -11.03 -5.29 -19.77
C ARG A 379 -10.05 -5.52 -18.63
N ILE A 380 -8.92 -6.16 -18.91
CA ILE A 380 -7.85 -6.40 -17.93
C ILE A 380 -7.29 -5.07 -17.44
N LYS A 381 -7.00 -4.16 -18.38
CA LYS A 381 -6.52 -2.81 -18.08
C LYS A 381 -7.44 -2.07 -17.11
N LYS A 382 -8.75 -2.03 -17.39
CA LYS A 382 -9.73 -1.41 -16.49
C LYS A 382 -9.76 -2.10 -15.12
N ALA A 383 -9.77 -3.42 -15.08
CA ALA A 383 -9.83 -4.18 -13.84
C ALA A 383 -8.58 -3.96 -12.94
N LEU A 384 -7.39 -3.88 -13.53
CA LEU A 384 -6.15 -3.56 -12.80
C LEU A 384 -6.16 -2.12 -12.28
N LEU A 385 -6.54 -1.15 -13.12
CA LEU A 385 -6.62 0.26 -12.72
C LEU A 385 -7.68 0.51 -11.63
N ASN A 386 -8.79 -0.23 -11.67
CA ASN A 386 -9.85 -0.18 -10.65
C ASN A 386 -9.55 -1.03 -9.41
N LYS A 387 -8.40 -1.73 -9.36
CA LYS A 387 -8.04 -2.69 -8.30
C LYS A 387 -9.04 -3.83 -8.11
N GLU A 388 -9.76 -4.20 -9.17
CA GLU A 388 -10.63 -5.39 -9.21
C GLU A 388 -9.81 -6.67 -9.44
N LEU A 389 -8.67 -6.54 -10.10
CA LEU A 389 -7.66 -7.57 -10.27
C LEU A 389 -6.33 -7.10 -9.70
N ASP A 390 -5.53 -8.08 -9.32
CA ASP A 390 -4.20 -7.93 -8.78
C ASP A 390 -3.27 -9.01 -9.37
N VAL A 391 -1.97 -8.75 -9.36
CA VAL A 391 -0.95 -9.56 -10.03
C VAL A 391 -0.29 -10.50 -9.04
N PHE A 392 -0.23 -11.79 -9.36
CA PHE A 392 0.42 -12.81 -8.55
C PHE A 392 1.46 -13.54 -9.40
N VAL A 393 2.57 -13.92 -8.78
CA VAL A 393 3.58 -14.77 -9.40
C VAL A 393 3.88 -15.92 -8.45
N SER A 394 3.86 -17.14 -8.97
CA SER A 394 4.10 -18.36 -8.19
C SER A 394 5.60 -18.66 -7.99
N ASN A 395 5.91 -19.40 -6.93
CA ASN A 395 7.19 -20.02 -6.61
C ASN A 395 8.38 -19.05 -6.47
N GLN A 396 8.14 -17.85 -5.93
CA GLN A 396 9.18 -16.84 -5.80
C GLN A 396 9.97 -16.98 -4.50
N LYS A 397 11.18 -17.53 -4.59
CA LYS A 397 12.11 -17.67 -3.44
C LYS A 397 12.93 -16.42 -3.13
N LYS A 398 12.96 -15.46 -4.06
CA LYS A 398 13.74 -14.21 -3.97
C LYS A 398 12.82 -13.00 -4.07
N GLU A 399 13.30 -11.86 -3.64
CA GLU A 399 12.57 -10.60 -3.77
C GLU A 399 12.47 -10.20 -5.24
N VAL A 400 11.28 -10.38 -5.79
CA VAL A 400 10.88 -9.90 -7.12
C VAL A 400 9.84 -8.83 -6.92
N TYR A 401 10.14 -7.66 -7.44
CA TYR A 401 9.33 -6.46 -7.31
C TYR A 401 8.44 -6.28 -8.53
N TYR A 402 7.32 -5.58 -8.35
CA TYR A 402 6.45 -5.24 -9.46
C TYR A 402 5.76 -3.89 -9.29
N ASN A 403 5.38 -3.29 -10.41
CA ASN A 403 4.60 -2.07 -10.48
C ASN A 403 3.63 -2.10 -11.65
N ILE A 404 2.41 -1.62 -11.43
CA ILE A 404 1.43 -1.37 -12.50
C ILE A 404 1.51 0.11 -12.86
N ILE A 405 1.84 0.42 -14.10
CA ILE A 405 2.10 1.79 -14.56
C ILE A 405 1.15 2.13 -15.72
N ASN A 406 0.51 3.30 -15.64
CA ASN A 406 -0.27 3.88 -16.73
C ASN A 406 0.52 4.97 -17.46
N LEU A 407 0.74 4.81 -18.77
CA LEU A 407 1.47 5.73 -19.63
C LEU A 407 0.66 6.09 -20.88
N LYS A 408 0.17 7.33 -20.98
CA LYS A 408 -0.45 7.86 -22.21
C LYS A 408 -1.46 6.87 -22.84
N ASN A 409 -2.32 6.28 -22.01
CA ASN A 409 -3.34 5.25 -22.32
C ASN A 409 -2.85 3.80 -22.47
N LYS A 410 -1.57 3.51 -22.26
CA LYS A 410 -1.06 2.14 -22.16
C LYS A 410 -0.88 1.75 -20.69
N VAL A 411 -1.12 0.50 -20.36
CA VAL A 411 -0.84 -0.02 -19.01
C VAL A 411 0.23 -1.09 -19.12
N TYR A 412 1.22 -0.98 -18.25
CA TYR A 412 2.33 -1.90 -18.15
C TYR A 412 2.38 -2.55 -16.77
N ILE A 413 2.79 -3.81 -16.72
CA ILE A 413 3.30 -4.44 -15.51
C ILE A 413 4.82 -4.50 -15.64
N TYR A 414 5.51 -3.77 -14.78
CA TYR A 414 6.95 -3.84 -14.62
C TYR A 414 7.26 -4.88 -13.56
N ILE A 415 8.11 -5.85 -13.87
CA ILE A 415 8.56 -6.90 -12.95
C ILE A 415 10.08 -6.88 -12.96
N TYR A 416 10.70 -6.76 -11.80
CA TYR A 416 12.14 -6.59 -11.73
C TYR A 416 12.74 -7.11 -10.42
N SER A 417 14.00 -7.49 -10.45
CA SER A 417 14.73 -8.00 -9.29
C SER A 417 16.22 -7.74 -9.48
N LEU A 418 16.98 -7.64 -8.39
CA LEU A 418 18.44 -7.63 -8.48
C LEU A 418 19.00 -8.93 -9.05
N TYR A 419 18.24 -10.03 -8.98
CA TYR A 419 18.66 -11.32 -9.51
C TYR A 419 17.99 -11.60 -10.86
N PRO A 420 18.67 -12.33 -11.77
CA PRO A 420 18.07 -12.74 -13.05
C PRO A 420 16.71 -13.42 -12.86
N LEU A 421 15.74 -12.97 -13.64
CA LEU A 421 14.42 -13.56 -13.78
C LEU A 421 14.56 -14.77 -14.72
N LYS A 422 14.06 -15.94 -14.31
CA LYS A 422 14.07 -17.16 -15.14
C LYS A 422 12.72 -17.39 -15.81
N THR A 423 11.76 -17.87 -15.03
CA THR A 423 10.40 -18.11 -15.50
C THR A 423 9.46 -17.37 -14.56
N ILE A 424 8.65 -16.48 -15.12
CA ILE A 424 7.64 -15.74 -14.41
C ILE A 424 6.28 -16.31 -14.79
N GLU A 425 5.67 -16.99 -13.84
CA GLU A 425 4.34 -17.55 -13.96
C GLU A 425 3.32 -16.56 -13.38
N LEU A 426 2.77 -15.72 -14.24
CA LEU A 426 1.88 -14.63 -13.87
C LEU A 426 0.42 -15.08 -13.85
N GLN A 427 -0.27 -14.74 -12.76
CA GLN A 427 -1.69 -14.99 -12.57
C GLN A 427 -2.39 -13.69 -12.18
N LEU A 428 -3.52 -13.40 -12.82
CA LEU A 428 -4.40 -12.29 -12.43
C LEU A 428 -5.54 -12.84 -11.58
N LYS A 429 -5.66 -12.34 -10.34
CA LYS A 429 -6.69 -12.78 -9.40
C LYS A 429 -7.35 -11.57 -8.74
N PRO A 430 -8.58 -11.69 -8.22
CA PRO A 430 -9.13 -10.69 -7.33
C PRO A 430 -8.20 -10.46 -6.13
N PRO A 431 -8.08 -9.22 -5.63
CA PRO A 431 -7.28 -8.93 -4.45
C PRO A 431 -7.79 -9.71 -3.24
N LEU A 432 -6.89 -9.99 -2.31
CA LEU A 432 -7.19 -10.75 -1.10
C LEU A 432 -8.20 -9.98 -0.22
N ASN A 433 -9.38 -10.56 0.02
CA ASN A 433 -10.42 -9.97 0.86
C ASN A 433 -10.23 -10.34 2.34
N ILE A 434 -9.77 -9.38 3.15
CA ILE A 434 -9.56 -9.55 4.60
C ILE A 434 -10.80 -9.21 5.46
N THR A 435 -11.80 -8.51 4.94
CA THR A 435 -12.93 -8.00 5.75
C THR A 435 -13.63 -9.10 6.56
N SER A 436 -13.73 -10.31 5.98
CA SER A 436 -14.34 -11.47 6.65
C SER A 436 -13.55 -12.01 7.86
N ILE A 437 -12.24 -11.79 7.90
CA ILE A 437 -11.34 -12.19 8.99
C ILE A 437 -11.51 -11.25 10.18
N ASP A 438 -11.54 -9.94 9.93
CA ASP A 438 -11.69 -8.93 10.99
C ASP A 438 -12.99 -9.07 11.77
N GLN A 439 -14.10 -9.28 11.06
CA GLN A 439 -15.41 -9.54 11.67
C GLN A 439 -15.40 -10.79 12.56
N SER A 440 -14.67 -11.83 12.14
CA SER A 440 -14.56 -13.07 12.91
C SER A 440 -13.73 -12.87 14.18
N ILE A 441 -12.63 -12.12 14.11
CA ILE A 441 -11.79 -11.82 15.28
C ILE A 441 -12.60 -11.00 16.30
N GLN A 442 -13.30 -9.96 15.83
CA GLN A 442 -14.13 -9.11 16.66
C GLN A 442 -15.24 -9.90 17.37
N LEU A 443 -15.90 -10.84 16.68
CA LEU A 443 -16.88 -11.72 17.31
C LEU A 443 -16.31 -12.40 18.56
N PHE A 444 -15.11 -12.97 18.48
CA PHE A 444 -14.51 -13.66 19.62
C PHE A 444 -14.06 -12.72 20.74
N GLU A 445 -13.59 -11.52 20.40
CA GLU A 445 -13.28 -10.48 21.41
C GLU A 445 -14.53 -10.07 22.18
N ASN A 446 -15.64 -9.86 21.47
CA ASN A 446 -16.91 -9.46 22.06
C ASN A 446 -17.43 -10.55 23.01
N LEU A 447 -17.41 -11.83 22.60
CA LEU A 447 -17.85 -12.93 23.46
C LEU A 447 -17.07 -13.01 24.78
N ASN A 448 -15.77 -12.73 24.75
CA ASN A 448 -14.95 -12.70 25.96
C ASN A 448 -15.37 -11.57 26.92
N ASN A 449 -15.80 -10.42 26.40
CA ASN A 449 -16.30 -9.30 27.21
C ASN A 449 -17.65 -9.60 27.89
N TYR A 450 -18.44 -10.52 27.34
CA TYR A 450 -19.75 -10.93 27.89
C TYR A 450 -19.70 -12.20 28.74
N ASN A 451 -18.54 -12.52 29.33
CA ASN A 451 -18.32 -13.71 30.18
C ASN A 451 -18.59 -15.05 29.50
N ILE A 452 -18.67 -15.10 28.17
CA ILE A 452 -18.69 -16.36 27.41
C ILE A 452 -17.24 -16.83 27.27
N ASN A 453 -16.67 -17.26 28.39
CA ASN A 453 -15.25 -17.52 28.53
C ASN A 453 -14.89 -18.90 27.99
N ILE A 454 -14.51 -18.94 26.71
CA ILE A 454 -13.92 -20.13 26.12
C ILE A 454 -12.43 -20.12 26.47
N LEU A 455 -12.07 -20.63 27.66
CA LEU A 455 -10.69 -20.67 28.14
C LEU A 455 -9.70 -21.25 27.11
N LYS A 456 -10.15 -22.25 26.33
CA LYS A 456 -9.38 -22.88 25.24
C LYS A 456 -9.20 -21.99 24.00
N CYS A 457 -10.05 -20.98 23.80
CA CYS A 457 -9.88 -20.00 22.72
C CYS A 457 -8.94 -18.87 23.11
N LYS A 458 -8.60 -18.64 24.39
CA LYS A 458 -7.74 -17.52 24.79
C LYS A 458 -6.34 -17.60 24.13
N SER A 459 -5.73 -18.79 24.08
CA SER A 459 -4.46 -19.00 23.39
C SER A 459 -4.58 -18.79 21.89
N LEU A 460 -5.61 -19.35 21.26
CA LEU A 460 -5.89 -19.20 19.83
C LEU A 460 -6.21 -17.75 19.45
N LEU A 461 -6.87 -16.98 20.33
CA LEU A 461 -7.16 -15.57 20.11
C LEU A 461 -5.89 -14.72 20.15
N ASN A 462 -4.98 -15.02 21.07
CA ASN A 462 -3.67 -14.36 21.09
C ASN A 462 -2.87 -14.69 19.82
N GLU A 463 -2.93 -15.94 19.36
CA GLU A 463 -2.31 -16.37 18.09
C GLU A 463 -2.95 -15.64 16.89
N LEU A 464 -4.28 -15.53 16.82
CA LEU A 464 -5.00 -14.76 15.81
C LEU A 464 -4.59 -13.28 15.80
N LYS A 465 -4.48 -12.65 16.98
CA LYS A 465 -4.01 -11.25 17.11
C LYS A 465 -2.58 -11.08 16.63
N SER A 466 -1.70 -12.01 16.99
CA SER A 466 -0.30 -12.01 16.56
C SER A 466 -0.18 -12.17 15.04
N LEU A 467 -0.92 -13.13 14.46
CA LEU A 467 -0.94 -13.33 13.02
C LEU A 467 -1.58 -12.17 12.26
N LYS A 468 -2.61 -11.51 12.81
CA LYS A 468 -3.17 -10.28 12.24
C LYS A 468 -2.12 -9.16 12.21
N LYS A 469 -1.37 -8.97 13.31
CA LYS A 469 -0.27 -8.00 13.33
C LYS A 469 0.80 -8.34 12.28
N ASN A 470 1.20 -9.60 12.18
CA ASN A 470 2.15 -10.05 11.17
C ASN A 470 1.61 -9.84 9.73
N PHE A 471 0.33 -10.13 9.51
CA PHE A 471 -0.33 -9.90 8.22
C PHE A 471 -0.24 -8.43 7.81
N LEU A 472 -0.50 -7.48 8.73
CA LEU A 472 -0.39 -6.04 8.43
C LEU A 472 1.03 -5.65 8.02
N ASN A 473 2.05 -6.16 8.73
CA ASN A 473 3.45 -5.90 8.40
C ASN A 473 3.82 -6.45 7.02
N VAL A 474 3.43 -7.69 6.72
CA VAL A 474 3.71 -8.34 5.42
C VAL A 474 2.95 -7.65 4.28
N SER A 475 1.73 -7.15 4.55
CA SER A 475 0.87 -6.54 3.53
C SER A 475 1.47 -5.28 2.92
N GLN A 476 2.20 -4.48 3.72
CA GLN A 476 2.88 -3.28 3.22
C GLN A 476 3.89 -3.64 2.13
N SER A 477 4.72 -4.66 2.36
CA SER A 477 5.69 -5.12 1.37
C SER A 477 5.08 -5.93 0.22
N ALA A 478 3.97 -6.65 0.48
CA ALA A 478 3.25 -7.43 -0.53
C ALA A 478 2.64 -6.56 -1.65
N ALA A 479 2.40 -5.27 -1.37
CA ALA A 479 1.92 -4.31 -2.36
C ALA A 479 2.82 -4.21 -3.60
N PHE A 480 4.13 -4.41 -3.44
CA PHE A 480 5.13 -4.24 -4.50
C PHE A 480 6.11 -5.41 -4.65
N CYS A 481 6.01 -6.47 -3.85
CA CYS A 481 6.94 -7.59 -3.89
C CYS A 481 6.22 -8.95 -3.81
N PHE A 482 6.44 -9.81 -4.81
CA PHE A 482 5.77 -11.12 -4.91
C PHE A 482 6.14 -12.08 -3.78
N TYR A 483 7.39 -12.03 -3.29
CA TYR A 483 7.84 -12.84 -2.15
C TYR A 483 6.98 -12.60 -0.90
N TYR A 484 6.67 -11.34 -0.59
CA TYR A 484 5.81 -10.99 0.54
C TYR A 484 4.34 -11.27 0.25
N LYS A 485 3.92 -11.25 -1.02
CA LYS A 485 2.56 -11.61 -1.44
C LYS A 485 2.24 -13.09 -1.20
N GLU A 486 3.16 -14.00 -1.51
CA GLU A 486 3.00 -15.42 -1.17
C GLU A 486 2.91 -15.63 0.35
N LYS A 487 3.75 -14.91 1.14
CA LYS A 487 3.67 -14.93 2.61
C LYS A 487 2.33 -14.39 3.12
N GLN A 488 1.81 -13.34 2.48
CA GLN A 488 0.52 -12.76 2.79
C GLN A 488 -0.61 -13.78 2.56
N GLU A 489 -0.60 -14.47 1.42
CA GLU A 489 -1.56 -15.54 1.11
C GLU A 489 -1.48 -16.68 2.14
N SER A 490 -0.27 -17.17 2.44
CA SER A 490 -0.07 -18.22 3.46
C SER A 490 -0.59 -17.80 4.83
N THR A 491 -0.36 -16.54 5.22
CA THR A 491 -0.83 -15.99 6.50
C THR A 491 -2.36 -15.92 6.55
N ILE A 492 -3.02 -15.54 5.44
CA ILE A 492 -4.49 -15.57 5.34
C ILE A 492 -5.05 -16.99 5.52
N HIS A 493 -4.42 -17.99 4.91
CA HIS A 493 -4.85 -19.38 5.06
C HIS A 493 -4.76 -19.82 6.52
N LYS A 494 -3.63 -19.54 7.20
CA LYS A 494 -3.47 -19.81 8.63
C LYS A 494 -4.51 -19.09 9.49
N LEU A 495 -4.81 -17.83 9.19
CA LEU A 495 -5.86 -17.06 9.87
C LEU A 495 -7.24 -17.71 9.71
N LYS A 496 -7.60 -18.12 8.48
CA LYS A 496 -8.87 -18.80 8.20
C LYS A 496 -8.98 -20.13 8.95
N ASP A 497 -7.91 -20.91 8.98
CA ASP A 497 -7.87 -22.20 9.68
C ASP A 497 -8.02 -22.02 11.20
N LEU A 498 -7.34 -21.04 11.79
CA LEU A 498 -7.48 -20.73 13.21
C LEU A 498 -8.86 -20.20 13.56
N ILE A 499 -9.45 -19.34 12.72
CA ILE A 499 -10.84 -18.88 12.88
C ILE A 499 -11.79 -20.07 12.87
N GLN A 500 -11.62 -21.00 11.92
CA GLN A 500 -12.44 -22.19 11.83
C GLN A 500 -12.34 -23.05 13.10
N ARG A 501 -11.13 -23.29 13.60
CA ARG A 501 -10.90 -23.99 14.89
C ARG A 501 -11.56 -23.27 16.07
N CYS A 502 -11.50 -21.94 16.12
CA CYS A 502 -12.16 -21.17 17.17
C CYS A 502 -13.69 -21.32 17.12
N LYS A 503 -14.29 -21.35 15.93
CA LYS A 503 -15.74 -21.58 15.78
C LYS A 503 -16.15 -22.98 16.21
N GLU A 504 -15.35 -23.99 15.89
CA GLU A 504 -15.61 -25.36 16.32
C GLU A 504 -15.55 -25.48 17.84
N LEU A 505 -14.54 -24.88 18.47
CA LEU A 505 -14.44 -24.85 19.94
C LEU A 505 -15.58 -24.08 20.59
N LEU A 506 -16.01 -22.97 19.98
CA LEU A 506 -17.17 -22.22 20.42
C LEU A 506 -18.45 -23.06 20.33
N LEU A 507 -18.69 -23.75 19.21
CA LEU A 507 -19.87 -24.62 19.07
C LEU A 507 -19.86 -25.73 20.12
N GLU A 508 -18.73 -26.40 20.29
CA GLU A 508 -18.58 -27.45 21.30
C GLU A 508 -18.78 -26.92 22.72
N TYR A 509 -18.32 -25.70 23.00
CA TYR A 509 -18.56 -25.03 24.27
C TYR A 509 -20.05 -24.77 24.48
N LEU A 510 -20.74 -24.17 23.50
CA LEU A 510 -22.17 -23.88 23.57
C LEU A 510 -22.98 -25.15 23.80
N LEU A 511 -22.79 -26.19 22.98
CA LEU A 511 -23.48 -27.48 23.13
C LEU A 511 -23.20 -28.10 24.51
N LYS A 512 -21.96 -28.07 24.98
CA LYS A 512 -21.59 -28.61 26.30
C LYS A 512 -22.24 -27.85 27.45
N VAL A 513 -22.32 -26.52 27.37
CA VAL A 513 -22.97 -25.68 28.38
C VAL A 513 -24.48 -25.96 28.38
N THR A 514 -25.11 -25.94 27.21
CA THR A 514 -26.54 -26.26 27.04
C THR A 514 -26.89 -27.63 27.61
N LYS A 515 -26.07 -28.66 27.35
CA LYS A 515 -26.30 -30.01 27.89
C LYS A 515 -26.23 -30.09 29.42
N LYS A 516 -25.44 -29.22 30.07
CA LYS A 516 -25.12 -29.30 31.50
C LYS A 516 -25.90 -28.33 32.36
N GLN A 517 -26.23 -27.15 31.84
CA GLN A 517 -26.80 -26.04 32.59
C GLN A 517 -28.24 -25.81 32.17
N ARG A 518 -29.04 -25.25 33.07
CA ARG A 518 -30.43 -24.85 32.77
C ARG A 518 -30.52 -23.56 31.96
N PHE A 519 -29.46 -22.73 31.99
CA PHE A 519 -29.38 -21.48 31.27
C PHE A 519 -28.51 -21.64 30.02
N GLY A 520 -28.95 -21.07 28.90
CA GLY A 520 -28.30 -21.18 27.61
C GLY A 520 -27.45 -19.97 27.24
N PHE A 521 -27.21 -19.83 25.94
CA PHE A 521 -26.41 -18.74 25.38
C PHE A 521 -27.02 -17.36 25.62
N THR A 522 -28.32 -17.19 25.39
CA THR A 522 -28.98 -15.89 25.48
C THR A 522 -28.97 -15.35 26.92
N GLU A 523 -29.18 -16.21 27.90
CA GLU A 523 -29.16 -15.85 29.32
C GLU A 523 -27.75 -15.50 29.80
N SER A 524 -26.70 -16.08 29.20
CA SER A 524 -25.31 -15.86 29.63
C SER A 524 -24.84 -14.40 29.49
N TYR A 525 -25.40 -13.66 28.53
CA TYR A 525 -25.06 -12.26 28.30
C TYR A 525 -26.19 -11.28 28.65
N TRP A 526 -27.40 -11.76 28.95
CA TRP A 526 -28.60 -10.92 29.06
C TRP A 526 -28.46 -9.75 30.04
N ASN A 527 -27.84 -10.00 31.20
CA ASN A 527 -27.62 -8.98 32.23
C ASN A 527 -26.62 -7.89 31.82
N ASN A 528 -25.84 -8.12 30.76
CA ASN A 528 -24.82 -7.23 30.23
C ASN A 528 -25.28 -6.46 28.98
N ILE A 529 -26.58 -6.46 28.69
CA ILE A 529 -27.17 -5.72 27.58
C ILE A 529 -28.03 -4.55 28.10
N ASP A 530 -27.95 -3.44 27.39
CA ASP A 530 -28.90 -2.32 27.45
C ASP A 530 -29.94 -2.48 26.34
N LEU A 531 -31.22 -2.32 26.70
CA LEU A 531 -32.32 -2.42 25.76
C LEU A 531 -32.40 -1.16 24.90
N ILE A 532 -32.45 -1.34 23.58
CA ILE A 532 -32.73 -0.27 22.63
C ILE A 532 -34.24 -0.26 22.45
N CYS A 533 -34.92 0.72 23.05
CA CYS A 533 -36.39 0.84 23.09
C CYS A 533 -37.00 0.94 21.68
N ASP A 534 -37.26 -0.19 21.04
CA ASP A 534 -37.93 -0.28 19.75
C ASP A 534 -38.74 -1.59 19.72
N TYR A 535 -39.85 -1.63 20.46
CA TYR A 535 -40.77 -2.78 20.46
C TYR A 535 -41.56 -2.74 19.15
N LYS A 536 -41.22 -3.63 18.22
CA LYS A 536 -42.06 -3.91 17.05
C LYS A 536 -42.67 -5.28 17.21
N THR A 537 -43.96 -5.40 16.92
CA THR A 537 -44.59 -6.71 16.69
C THR A 537 -43.81 -7.40 15.58
N SER A 538 -43.13 -8.50 15.90
CA SER A 538 -42.42 -9.29 14.90
C SER A 538 -43.36 -10.25 14.18
N THR A 539 -42.82 -10.92 13.17
CA THR A 539 -43.46 -12.09 12.56
C THR A 539 -44.00 -13.07 13.61
N PRO A 540 -45.16 -13.71 13.38
CA PRO A 540 -45.70 -14.73 14.28
C PRO A 540 -44.66 -15.78 14.69
N CYS A 541 -44.78 -16.31 15.92
CA CYS A 541 -43.92 -17.38 16.42
C CYS A 541 -43.87 -18.53 15.38
N PRO A 542 -42.68 -18.97 14.95
CA PRO A 542 -42.56 -19.98 13.89
C PRO A 542 -43.15 -21.34 14.29
N TYR A 543 -43.37 -21.58 15.59
CA TYR A 543 -43.92 -22.80 16.17
C TYR A 543 -45.43 -22.66 16.43
N CYS A 544 -45.85 -21.93 17.47
CA CYS A 544 -47.26 -21.83 17.88
C CYS A 544 -48.10 -20.78 17.10
N LYS A 545 -47.49 -19.99 16.22
CA LYS A 545 -48.13 -18.93 15.43
C LYS A 545 -48.69 -17.75 16.23
N GLU A 546 -48.55 -17.72 17.54
CA GLU A 546 -48.89 -16.57 18.36
C GLU A 546 -48.01 -15.34 18.04
N PRO A 547 -48.49 -14.10 18.26
CA PRO A 547 -47.68 -12.91 18.16
C PRO A 547 -46.39 -12.99 19.00
N SER A 548 -45.29 -12.47 18.46
CA SER A 548 -43.99 -12.44 19.14
C SER A 548 -43.43 -11.02 19.23
N LEU A 549 -42.51 -10.83 20.16
CA LEU A 549 -41.82 -9.57 20.42
C LEU A 549 -40.39 -9.66 19.89
N LEU A 550 -39.96 -8.67 19.10
CA LEU A 550 -38.55 -8.47 18.78
C LEU A 550 -37.96 -7.49 19.79
N ILE A 551 -37.01 -7.97 20.59
CA ILE A 551 -36.22 -7.18 21.54
C ILE A 551 -34.86 -6.90 20.92
N ARG A 552 -34.47 -5.62 20.89
CA ARG A 552 -33.14 -5.20 20.46
C ARG A 552 -32.31 -4.78 21.65
N GLY A 553 -31.08 -5.26 21.70
CA GLY A 553 -30.16 -4.95 22.78
C GLY A 553 -28.76 -4.67 22.26
N THR A 554 -28.07 -3.74 22.91
CA THR A 554 -26.65 -3.48 22.73
C THR A 554 -25.90 -3.81 24.00
N GLY A 555 -24.66 -4.25 23.91
CA GLY A 555 -23.89 -4.58 25.09
C GLY A 555 -23.40 -3.34 25.85
N LYS A 556 -23.37 -3.45 27.18
CA LYS A 556 -23.02 -2.34 28.10
C LYS A 556 -21.59 -1.84 27.99
N VAL A 557 -20.67 -2.71 27.60
CA VAL A 557 -19.22 -2.42 27.53
C VAL A 557 -18.75 -2.21 26.10
N ASP A 558 -19.34 -2.95 25.15
CA ASP A 558 -19.08 -2.78 23.72
C ASP A 558 -20.40 -2.62 22.97
N TYR A 559 -20.69 -1.38 22.59
CA TYR A 559 -21.89 -1.01 21.86
C TYR A 559 -21.97 -1.65 20.46
N GLN A 560 -20.87 -2.22 19.95
CA GLN A 560 -20.84 -2.94 18.67
C GLN A 560 -21.39 -4.37 18.81
N PHE A 561 -21.53 -4.89 20.03
CA PHE A 561 -22.23 -6.15 20.28
C PHE A 561 -23.74 -5.91 20.37
N GLU A 562 -24.42 -6.05 19.24
CA GLU A 562 -25.88 -5.89 19.16
C GLU A 562 -26.59 -7.20 18.82
N ARG A 563 -27.70 -7.46 19.53
CA ARG A 563 -28.51 -8.69 19.42
C ARG A 563 -29.98 -8.35 19.17
N ASN A 564 -30.61 -9.21 18.38
CA ASN A 564 -32.04 -9.24 18.08
C ASN A 564 -32.62 -10.54 18.66
N VAL A 565 -33.45 -10.43 19.70
CA VAL A 565 -34.05 -11.59 20.37
C VAL A 565 -35.55 -11.60 20.14
N ILE A 566 -36.06 -12.71 19.59
CA ILE A 566 -37.48 -12.93 19.33
C ILE A 566 -38.06 -13.75 20.48
N MET A 567 -39.02 -13.18 21.21
CA MET A 567 -39.66 -13.78 22.38
C MET A 567 -41.16 -13.97 22.14
N CYS A 568 -41.65 -15.18 22.35
CA CYS A 568 -43.06 -15.55 22.27
C CYS A 568 -43.61 -15.76 23.69
N PRO A 569 -44.82 -15.27 24.00
CA PRO A 569 -45.42 -15.48 25.32
C PRO A 569 -45.71 -16.96 25.63
N VAL A 570 -45.90 -17.79 24.60
CA VAL A 570 -46.15 -19.24 24.73
C VAL A 570 -44.85 -20.04 24.68
N CYS A 571 -43.99 -19.76 23.69
CA CYS A 571 -42.79 -20.56 23.46
C CYS A 571 -41.54 -20.08 24.21
N GLY A 572 -41.54 -18.89 24.80
CA GLY A 572 -40.35 -18.27 25.37
C GLY A 572 -39.44 -17.65 24.31
N ILE A 573 -38.12 -17.66 24.52
CA ILE A 573 -37.15 -17.20 23.51
C ILE A 573 -37.20 -18.19 22.34
N VAL A 574 -37.47 -17.70 21.13
CA VAL A 574 -37.57 -18.53 19.92
C VAL A 574 -36.32 -18.41 19.08
N ASN A 575 -35.81 -17.19 18.93
CA ASN A 575 -34.60 -16.90 18.16
C ASN A 575 -33.77 -15.82 18.84
N ASP A 576 -32.47 -15.95 18.70
CA ASP A 576 -31.50 -14.96 19.14
C ASP A 576 -30.42 -14.80 18.06
N LEU A 577 -30.36 -13.60 17.48
CA LEU A 577 -29.70 -13.31 16.22
C LEU A 577 -28.81 -12.06 16.35
N PRO A 578 -27.74 -11.93 15.55
CA PRO A 578 -26.99 -10.66 15.47
C PRO A 578 -27.86 -9.56 14.81
N LYS A 579 -27.54 -8.28 15.07
CA LYS A 579 -28.26 -7.11 14.51
C LYS A 579 -28.56 -7.22 13.02
N ASN A 580 -27.51 -7.44 12.22
CA ASN A 580 -27.59 -7.55 10.77
C ASN A 580 -27.73 -9.01 10.35
N SER A 581 -28.73 -9.69 10.92
CA SER A 581 -28.97 -11.11 10.67
C SER A 581 -29.25 -11.37 9.20
N SER A 582 -28.30 -12.00 8.54
CA SER A 582 -28.40 -12.42 7.14
C SER A 582 -28.68 -13.92 6.99
N ILE A 583 -29.05 -14.57 8.11
CA ILE A 583 -29.40 -15.98 8.19
C ILE A 583 -30.68 -16.10 8.98
N SER A 584 -31.55 -17.04 8.60
CA SER A 584 -32.65 -17.51 9.44
C SER A 584 -32.40 -18.94 9.88
N VAL A 585 -32.70 -19.24 11.14
CA VAL A 585 -32.52 -20.57 11.74
C VAL A 585 -33.82 -21.00 12.39
N LYS A 586 -34.26 -22.23 12.10
CA LYS A 586 -35.49 -22.80 12.66
C LYS A 586 -35.28 -24.29 12.97
N ILE A 587 -35.89 -24.77 14.05
CA ILE A 587 -35.96 -26.20 14.37
C ILE A 587 -37.26 -26.79 13.80
N ILE A 588 -37.16 -27.91 13.10
CA ILE A 588 -38.28 -28.67 12.54
C ILE A 588 -38.23 -30.07 13.16
N SER A 589 -39.28 -30.42 13.89
CA SER A 589 -39.46 -31.71 14.55
C SER A 589 -40.94 -31.90 14.85
N GLU A 590 -41.31 -33.10 15.28
CA GLU A 590 -42.58 -33.34 15.96
C GLU A 590 -42.68 -32.48 17.24
N GLU A 591 -43.91 -32.19 17.68
CA GLU A 591 -44.18 -31.43 18.91
C GLU A 591 -43.94 -32.27 20.17
N SER A 592 -44.21 -33.57 20.05
CA SER A 592 -43.99 -34.56 21.09
C SER A 592 -43.09 -35.68 20.59
N LEU A 593 -42.08 -36.05 21.37
CA LEU A 593 -41.21 -37.20 21.14
C LEU A 593 -41.53 -38.26 22.18
N SER A 594 -41.41 -39.53 21.81
CA SER A 594 -41.62 -40.63 22.74
C SER A 594 -40.33 -41.15 23.34
N VAL A 595 -40.35 -41.55 24.61
CA VAL A 595 -39.24 -42.29 25.22
C VAL A 595 -39.08 -43.66 24.53
N HIS A 596 -37.89 -44.27 24.67
CA HIS A 596 -37.50 -45.56 24.05
C HIS A 596 -37.32 -45.55 22.52
N SER A 597 -37.40 -44.39 21.87
CA SER A 597 -37.28 -44.29 20.43
C SER A 597 -36.21 -43.29 20.00
N THR A 598 -35.81 -43.42 18.74
CA THR A 598 -34.90 -42.49 18.08
C THR A 598 -35.71 -41.61 17.15
N HIS A 599 -35.58 -40.30 17.32
CA HIS A 599 -36.31 -39.30 16.57
C HIS A 599 -35.40 -38.55 15.62
N THR A 600 -35.97 -38.11 14.50
CA THR A 600 -35.28 -37.22 13.59
C THR A 600 -35.67 -35.78 13.86
N VAL A 601 -34.67 -34.93 14.12
CA VAL A 601 -34.86 -33.47 14.20
C VAL A 601 -34.10 -32.82 13.06
N TRP A 602 -34.69 -31.79 12.46
CA TRP A 602 -34.05 -31.00 11.43
C TRP A 602 -33.78 -29.58 11.92
N VAL A 603 -32.61 -29.05 11.61
CA VAL A 603 -32.32 -27.62 11.72
C VAL A 603 -32.33 -27.02 10.32
N GLN A 604 -33.27 -26.12 10.07
CA GLN A 604 -33.37 -25.39 8.82
C GLN A 604 -32.54 -24.11 8.90
N VAL A 605 -31.63 -23.93 7.95
CA VAL A 605 -30.76 -22.76 7.79
C VAL A 605 -31.06 -22.10 6.44
N ILE A 606 -31.41 -20.83 6.45
CA ILE A 606 -31.70 -20.04 5.26
C ILE A 606 -30.64 -18.95 5.11
N ASN A 607 -29.92 -18.95 3.99
CA ASN A 607 -28.90 -17.93 3.70
C ASN A 607 -29.49 -16.76 2.92
N HIS A 608 -29.59 -15.58 3.52
CA HIS A 608 -30.05 -14.35 2.86
C HIS A 608 -28.91 -13.52 2.26
N MET A 609 -27.66 -13.95 2.41
CA MET A 609 -26.51 -13.28 1.80
C MET A 609 -26.51 -13.44 0.28
N PRO A 610 -25.93 -12.47 -0.47
CA PRO A 610 -25.81 -12.55 -1.92
C PRO A 610 -24.74 -13.57 -2.38
N HIS A 611 -24.02 -14.21 -1.46
CA HIS A 611 -22.98 -15.20 -1.76
C HIS A 611 -23.15 -16.48 -0.93
N SER A 612 -22.51 -17.56 -1.38
CA SER A 612 -22.53 -18.83 -0.66
C SER A 612 -21.74 -18.74 0.63
N CYS A 613 -22.25 -19.35 1.70
CA CYS A 613 -21.58 -19.37 2.99
C CYS A 613 -21.52 -20.79 3.56
N THR A 614 -20.54 -21.00 4.41
CA THR A 614 -20.34 -22.26 5.15
C THR A 614 -20.59 -21.99 6.62
N TYR A 615 -21.41 -22.83 7.24
CA TYR A 615 -21.86 -22.69 8.62
C TYR A 615 -21.51 -23.94 9.43
N LEU A 616 -21.27 -23.75 10.72
CA LEU A 616 -21.25 -24.84 11.68
C LEU A 616 -22.59 -24.85 12.41
N THR A 617 -23.29 -25.96 12.34
CA THR A 617 -24.60 -26.15 12.96
C THR A 617 -24.50 -27.21 14.05
N GLY A 618 -25.13 -26.97 15.19
CA GLY A 618 -25.27 -27.99 16.23
C GLY A 618 -26.62 -27.94 16.90
N LEU A 619 -26.97 -29.03 17.57
CA LEU A 619 -28.25 -29.24 18.24
C LEU A 619 -28.02 -29.92 19.59
N GLU A 620 -28.65 -29.42 20.65
CA GLU A 620 -28.58 -30.06 21.97
C GLU A 620 -29.79 -29.71 22.85
N PHE A 621 -30.16 -30.62 23.75
CA PHE A 621 -31.19 -30.38 24.76
C PHE A 621 -30.62 -29.60 25.95
N VAL A 622 -31.35 -28.57 26.39
CA VAL A 622 -31.05 -27.87 27.64
C VAL A 622 -31.15 -28.88 28.79
N TYR A 623 -30.09 -28.99 29.58
CA TYR A 623 -29.98 -29.96 30.68
C TYR A 623 -30.04 -31.44 30.28
N GLY A 624 -29.84 -31.78 29.00
CA GLY A 624 -30.05 -33.14 28.47
C GLY A 624 -29.22 -34.26 29.12
N LYS A 625 -28.06 -33.97 29.75
CA LYS A 625 -27.27 -35.01 30.46
C LYS A 625 -28.00 -35.56 31.69
N GLY A 626 -28.75 -34.72 32.40
CA GLY A 626 -29.53 -35.15 33.57
C GLY A 626 -30.82 -35.89 33.21
N GLU A 627 -31.19 -35.87 31.94
CA GLU A 627 -32.52 -36.26 31.43
C GLU A 627 -32.46 -37.47 30.48
N GLY A 628 -31.35 -38.22 30.45
CA GLY A 628 -31.24 -39.40 29.59
C GLY A 628 -31.30 -39.13 28.08
N VAL A 629 -31.05 -37.88 27.64
CA VAL A 629 -31.12 -37.48 26.23
C VAL A 629 -29.76 -37.53 25.56
N GLU A 630 -29.70 -38.20 24.40
CA GLU A 630 -28.52 -38.25 23.55
C GLU A 630 -28.83 -37.73 22.15
N VAL A 631 -28.02 -36.78 21.68
CA VAL A 631 -28.08 -36.24 20.31
C VAL A 631 -26.87 -36.75 19.53
N PHE A 632 -27.11 -37.47 18.44
CA PHE A 632 -26.08 -37.94 17.51
C PHE A 632 -25.83 -36.89 16.43
N ASP A 633 -24.60 -36.91 15.88
CA ASP A 633 -24.13 -35.93 14.89
C ASP A 633 -24.35 -34.49 15.36
N ARG A 634 -24.16 -34.24 16.66
CA ARG A 634 -24.47 -32.97 17.36
C ARG A 634 -23.82 -31.73 16.75
N LYS A 635 -22.84 -31.92 15.86
CA LYS A 635 -22.16 -30.87 15.09
C LYS A 635 -22.03 -31.30 13.65
N GLN A 636 -22.47 -30.45 12.72
CA GLN A 636 -22.37 -30.65 11.29
C GLN A 636 -21.97 -29.35 10.58
N GLN A 637 -21.24 -29.48 9.47
CA GLN A 637 -20.86 -28.36 8.62
C GLN A 637 -21.77 -28.32 7.39
N VAL A 638 -22.25 -27.12 7.05
CA VAL A 638 -23.30 -26.96 6.06
C VAL A 638 -22.94 -25.81 5.13
N LYS A 639 -22.94 -26.07 3.81
CA LYS A 639 -22.74 -25.04 2.79
C LYS A 639 -24.09 -24.65 2.18
N CYS A 640 -24.42 -23.36 2.23
CA CYS A 640 -25.67 -22.82 1.70
C CYS A 640 -25.40 -21.77 0.62
N LYS A 641 -25.99 -21.96 -0.57
CA LYS A 641 -26.00 -20.95 -1.65
C LYS A 641 -26.89 -19.74 -1.28
N PRO A 642 -26.77 -18.61 -1.98
CA PRO A 642 -27.68 -17.47 -1.79
C PRO A 642 -29.15 -17.88 -1.88
N LYS A 643 -29.97 -17.41 -0.95
CA LYS A 643 -31.41 -17.70 -0.82
C LYS A 643 -31.77 -19.18 -0.66
N GLN A 644 -30.78 -20.06 -0.46
CA GLN A 644 -31.03 -21.49 -0.31
C GLN A 644 -31.51 -21.80 1.11
N VAL A 645 -32.56 -22.61 1.18
CA VAL A 645 -32.99 -23.29 2.41
C VAL A 645 -32.27 -24.64 2.47
N LYS A 646 -31.59 -24.91 3.60
CA LYS A 646 -30.89 -26.17 3.82
C LYS A 646 -31.32 -26.77 5.15
N GLU A 647 -31.71 -28.03 5.13
CA GLU A 647 -32.12 -28.77 6.32
C GLU A 647 -31.01 -29.74 6.74
N VAL A 648 -30.70 -29.72 8.03
CA VAL A 648 -29.59 -30.46 8.64
C VAL A 648 -30.19 -31.48 9.58
N LYS A 649 -29.95 -32.77 9.31
CA LYS A 649 -30.58 -33.88 10.02
C LYS A 649 -29.80 -34.22 11.28
N PHE A 650 -30.46 -34.30 12.42
CA PHE A 650 -29.93 -34.82 13.69
C PHE A 650 -30.76 -36.02 14.14
N GLN A 651 -30.15 -36.92 14.90
CA GLN A 651 -30.87 -38.01 15.56
C GLN A 651 -30.87 -37.79 17.07
N VAL A 652 -32.03 -37.92 17.69
CA VAL A 652 -32.22 -37.76 19.13
C VAL A 652 -32.70 -39.08 19.69
N LYS A 653 -31.97 -39.67 20.63
CA LYS A 653 -32.38 -40.87 21.35
C LYS A 653 -32.75 -40.51 22.78
N LEU A 654 -33.92 -40.98 23.18
CA LEU A 654 -34.48 -40.76 24.51
C LEU A 654 -34.41 -42.09 25.28
N SER A 655 -33.71 -42.09 26.42
CA SER A 655 -33.56 -43.30 27.24
C SER A 655 -34.87 -43.61 28.00
N PRO A 656 -35.01 -44.83 28.55
CA PRO A 656 -36.09 -45.17 29.49
C PRO A 656 -36.22 -44.20 30.67
N ASP A 657 -35.09 -43.63 31.10
CA ASP A 657 -35.01 -42.78 32.29
C ASP A 657 -35.22 -41.30 31.95
N THR A 658 -35.50 -40.95 30.69
CA THR A 658 -35.80 -39.58 30.30
C THR A 658 -37.10 -39.11 30.95
N GLN A 659 -37.06 -37.96 31.63
CA GLN A 659 -38.25 -37.43 32.29
C GLN A 659 -39.31 -36.99 31.27
N ILE A 660 -40.54 -37.43 31.52
CA ILE A 660 -41.73 -37.04 30.76
C ILE A 660 -42.08 -35.61 31.17
N ASN A 661 -41.70 -34.64 30.33
CA ASN A 661 -41.97 -33.23 30.56
C ASN A 661 -41.77 -32.45 29.25
N GLN A 662 -41.98 -31.15 29.32
CA GLN A 662 -41.51 -30.21 28.32
C GLN A 662 -40.00 -29.96 28.49
N HIS A 663 -39.26 -30.15 27.41
CA HIS A 663 -37.83 -29.89 27.33
C HIS A 663 -37.53 -28.82 26.29
N TRP A 664 -36.41 -28.12 26.46
CA TRP A 664 -35.97 -27.10 25.51
C TRP A 664 -34.87 -27.66 24.62
N LEU A 665 -35.12 -27.57 23.31
CA LEU A 665 -34.17 -27.92 22.29
C LEU A 665 -33.52 -26.65 21.74
N SER A 666 -32.19 -26.61 21.70
CA SER A 666 -31.44 -25.45 21.21
C SER A 666 -30.61 -25.82 19.99
N ALA A 667 -30.72 -25.03 18.93
CA ALA A 667 -29.92 -25.14 17.72
C ALA A 667 -29.01 -23.92 17.58
N TYR A 668 -27.72 -24.15 17.41
CA TYR A 668 -26.72 -23.12 17.18
C TYR A 668 -26.25 -23.18 15.73
N VAL A 669 -26.15 -22.02 15.09
CA VAL A 669 -25.49 -21.84 13.80
C VAL A 669 -24.43 -20.76 13.96
N ILE A 670 -23.18 -21.08 13.65
CA ILE A 670 -22.05 -20.15 13.75
C ILE A 670 -21.54 -19.81 12.35
N SER A 671 -21.36 -18.51 12.09
CA SER A 671 -20.76 -17.98 10.86
C SER A 671 -19.66 -16.95 11.16
N ASN A 672 -19.06 -16.33 10.13
CA ASN A 672 -18.14 -15.19 10.30
C ASN A 672 -18.82 -13.98 10.94
N HIS A 673 -20.15 -13.88 10.81
CA HIS A 673 -20.93 -12.69 11.17
C HIS A 673 -21.60 -12.81 12.54
N GLY A 674 -21.46 -13.95 13.23
CA GLY A 674 -22.00 -14.12 14.57
C GLY A 674 -22.56 -15.52 14.87
N ILE A 675 -23.20 -15.58 16.03
CA ILE A 675 -23.90 -16.76 16.55
C ILE A 675 -25.41 -16.55 16.35
N TYR A 676 -26.06 -17.55 15.78
CA TYR A 676 -27.49 -17.60 15.56
C TYR A 676 -28.03 -18.76 16.39
N ASN A 677 -29.01 -18.47 17.23
CA ASN A 677 -29.57 -19.43 18.15
C ASN A 677 -31.07 -19.55 17.89
N ALA A 678 -31.58 -20.78 17.84
CA ALA A 678 -33.00 -21.08 17.74
C ALA A 678 -33.38 -22.07 18.84
N HIS A 679 -34.50 -21.82 19.50
CA HIS A 679 -35.02 -22.69 20.54
C HIS A 679 -36.37 -23.24 20.12
N LYS A 680 -36.68 -24.47 20.55
CA LYS A 680 -38.01 -25.06 20.40
C LYS A 680 -38.35 -25.89 21.64
N ASN A 681 -39.57 -25.74 22.11
CA ASN A 681 -40.14 -26.58 23.16
C ASN A 681 -40.57 -27.92 22.56
N ILE A 682 -40.19 -29.01 23.23
CA ILE A 682 -40.50 -30.37 22.83
C ILE A 682 -41.10 -31.10 24.03
N TRP A 683 -42.26 -31.70 23.86
CA TRP A 683 -42.85 -32.58 24.87
C TRP A 683 -42.24 -33.98 24.77
N ILE A 684 -41.89 -34.59 25.88
CA ILE A 684 -41.48 -36.00 25.92
C ILE A 684 -42.57 -36.82 26.60
N ASN A 685 -43.06 -37.86 25.94
CA ASN A 685 -44.21 -38.66 26.36
C ASN A 685 -43.89 -40.18 26.42
N ASN A 686 -44.70 -40.93 27.17
CA ASN A 686 -44.69 -42.40 27.12
C ASN A 686 -45.52 -42.90 25.93
N LEU A 687 -44.95 -43.79 25.11
CA LEU A 687 -45.55 -44.34 23.89
C LEU A 687 -46.77 -45.25 24.10
N ASN A 688 -47.29 -45.39 25.34
CA ASN A 688 -48.31 -46.39 25.68
C ASN A 688 -49.70 -45.83 26.05
N GLN A 689 -50.01 -44.54 25.85
CA GLN A 689 -51.33 -44.01 26.25
C GLN A 689 -52.17 -43.33 25.16
N THR A 690 -51.62 -43.01 23.99
CA THR A 690 -52.38 -42.22 22.98
C THR A 690 -53.22 -43.04 21.99
N GLN A 691 -53.24 -44.37 22.06
CA GLN A 691 -54.16 -45.19 21.26
C GLN A 691 -55.49 -45.53 21.96
N LYS A 692 -55.77 -45.00 23.17
CA LYS A 692 -57.03 -45.25 23.91
C LYS A 692 -57.98 -44.05 24.03
N SER A 693 -57.64 -42.90 23.48
CA SER A 693 -58.48 -41.68 23.59
C SER A 693 -59.23 -41.29 22.32
N GLU A 694 -59.17 -42.07 21.24
CA GLU A 694 -60.01 -41.87 20.04
C GLU A 694 -61.26 -42.79 20.01
N GLU A 695 -61.52 -43.58 21.06
CA GLU A 695 -62.76 -44.39 21.22
C GLU A 695 -63.59 -43.97 22.44
N ARG A 696 -63.69 -42.66 22.76
CA ARG A 696 -64.71 -42.15 23.70
C ARG A 696 -65.38 -40.88 23.24
#